data_AF-A0A7S4BWA7-F1
#
_entry.id   AF-A0A7S4BWA7-F1
#
_cell.length_a   1.000
_cell.length_b   1.000
_cell.length_c   1.000
_cell.angle_alpha   90.00
_cell.angle_beta   90.00
_cell.angle_gamma   90.00
#
_symmetry.space_group_name_H-M   'P 1'
#
loop_
_entity.id
_entity.type
_entity.pdbx_description
1 polymer ?
#
loop_
_entity_poly.entity_id
_entity_poly.type
_entity_poly.pdbx_seq_one_letter_code
_entity_poly.pdbx_strand_id
1 'polypeptide(L)'
;GGALEAERLKTLLQPLRQVFARGQDESHGGLTPGFLQGVQHQRLVRGRSPGHRGVFVGKVVQVKKGEVLVELVQGVKKGDGVAFDGGRRGLHDEKEEGGSIYAVIDPRSGAEFEAADEPSLAGRTVALRFARDALTFHRIRVGNLVWRSRDAALEVSMRSMLKQQTNGHLATPLRGQHGGDGRSDPRLTTCRAAGGLGELLTIELSSADGLVGRGQSLAPFEPARKAPLSSSALRNAIGTLSDSGLVLGQVREEFMGEDAEGGEIGTSLDELAEQGQGLFLPAREVKSARRAALDALEKARAARTKASTIISDERALPSLIEEGRLVQLAGTSTASSDGDSISPEISVLCRTPQQADAASQIPWLKEITLDFLEVHGLQAAVERVRSSGKRVCVATPRVLKPNEERLWRFYLRLGADALLVRSTGLLRTLTQLRDGVAEPTADAAVAAAIASDELRVPELRGDASLNVANVLSASLLLSCGLARLTPGHDLSGKQLAALAKGLVPEQAARLEVVMHQHLPVFHTEHCVFCRFLSEGNSYKDCGHPCEQNTVHLRDSSGQDHLVLADMGCRNTVFSAQAQSALQFVPRLIDAGYRFFRIELVDEPADQVSSLLEGYARALADPSQCRDVWAMLKAVPDANGNAQGVTLGSLRSKAEMQRSEMKPTKASGLESMQSMYE
;
A
#
# COMPACT_ATOMS: atom_id res chain seq x y z
N GLY A 1 19.20 29.42 1.66
CA GLY A 1 18.39 28.20 1.87
C GLY A 1 17.13 28.23 1.03
N GLY A 2 16.08 28.92 1.49
CA GLY A 2 14.72 28.79 0.93
C GLY A 2 14.48 29.24 -0.52
N ALA A 3 15.25 30.20 -1.07
CA ALA A 3 15.05 30.64 -2.46
C ALA A 3 15.50 29.58 -3.49
N LEU A 4 16.65 28.95 -3.24
CA LEU A 4 17.20 27.86 -4.08
C LEU A 4 16.30 26.61 -4.02
N GLU A 5 15.68 26.39 -2.87
CA GLU A 5 14.76 25.28 -2.63
C GLU A 5 13.40 25.50 -3.31
N ALA A 6 12.89 26.74 -3.31
CA ALA A 6 11.69 27.13 -4.03
C ALA A 6 11.86 27.02 -5.56
N GLU A 7 13.03 27.37 -6.09
CA GLU A 7 13.34 27.28 -7.51
C GLU A 7 13.52 25.83 -7.99
N ARG A 8 14.14 24.98 -7.15
CA ARG A 8 14.16 23.52 -7.33
C ARG A 8 12.76 22.90 -7.26
N LEU A 9 11.90 23.35 -6.34
CA LEU A 9 10.52 22.89 -6.28
C LEU A 9 9.77 23.26 -7.56
N LYS A 10 9.91 24.51 -8.05
CA LYS A 10 9.27 24.95 -9.30
C LYS A 10 9.65 24.09 -10.50
N THR A 11 10.91 23.67 -10.60
CA THR A 11 11.39 22.79 -11.68
C THR A 11 10.87 21.35 -11.55
N LEU A 12 10.63 20.86 -10.33
CA LEU A 12 10.07 19.52 -10.09
C LEU A 12 8.54 19.46 -10.19
N LEU A 13 7.85 20.60 -10.00
CA LEU A 13 6.40 20.64 -9.97
C LEU A 13 5.77 20.12 -11.27
N GLN A 14 6.25 20.53 -12.44
CA GLN A 14 5.64 20.13 -13.73
C GLN A 14 5.79 18.61 -14.01
N PRO A 15 6.96 17.98 -13.81
CA PRO A 15 7.08 16.52 -13.81
C PRO A 15 6.14 15.83 -12.82
N LEU A 16 6.06 16.32 -11.58
CA LEU A 16 5.17 15.75 -10.57
C LEU A 16 3.70 15.90 -10.97
N ARG A 17 3.30 17.03 -11.57
CA ARG A 17 1.96 17.19 -12.13
C ARG A 17 1.69 16.14 -13.19
N GLN A 18 2.62 15.93 -14.12
CA GLN A 18 2.45 14.96 -15.21
C GLN A 18 2.29 13.51 -14.70
N VAL A 19 2.93 13.16 -13.60
CA VAL A 19 2.92 11.80 -13.03
C VAL A 19 1.75 11.57 -12.07
N PHE A 20 1.39 12.59 -11.28
CA PHE A 20 0.38 12.48 -10.23
C PHE A 20 -0.97 13.10 -10.60
N ALA A 21 -1.15 13.59 -11.82
CA ALA A 21 -2.37 14.26 -12.22
C ALA A 21 -3.58 13.32 -12.31
N ARG A 22 -4.47 13.42 -11.32
CA ARG A 22 -5.72 12.67 -11.23
C ARG A 22 -6.98 13.54 -11.35
N GLY A 23 -6.80 14.85 -11.52
CA GLY A 23 -7.87 15.84 -11.69
C GLY A 23 -8.56 15.67 -13.04
N GLN A 24 -9.89 15.77 -13.04
CA GLN A 24 -10.75 15.41 -14.17
C GLN A 24 -11.56 16.58 -14.70
N ASP A 25 -11.19 17.79 -14.29
CA ASP A 25 -11.78 19.03 -14.75
C ASP A 25 -10.70 20.09 -15.05
N GLU A 26 -11.14 21.12 -15.78
CA GLU A 26 -10.31 22.23 -16.22
C GLU A 26 -9.78 23.07 -15.06
N SER A 27 -10.60 23.24 -14.02
CA SER A 27 -10.31 24.13 -12.89
C SER A 27 -9.14 23.66 -12.01
N HIS A 28 -8.81 22.37 -12.06
CA HIS A 28 -7.71 21.80 -11.28
C HIS A 28 -6.51 21.39 -12.14
N GLY A 29 -6.60 21.50 -13.47
CA GLY A 29 -5.46 21.26 -14.37
C GLY A 29 -4.84 19.85 -14.29
N GLY A 30 -5.58 18.89 -13.72
CA GLY A 30 -5.07 17.55 -13.40
C GLY A 30 -4.59 17.36 -11.96
N LEU A 31 -4.44 18.37 -11.12
CA LEU A 31 -4.10 18.20 -9.69
C LEU A 31 -5.10 18.89 -8.78
N THR A 32 -5.75 18.11 -7.91
CA THR A 32 -6.59 18.65 -6.84
C THR A 32 -5.76 18.81 -5.56
N PRO A 33 -5.94 19.89 -4.78
CA PRO A 33 -5.37 19.99 -3.43
C PRO A 33 -5.95 18.94 -2.47
N GLY A 34 -7.02 18.23 -2.88
CA GLY A 34 -7.66 17.20 -2.08
C GLY A 34 -8.09 17.76 -0.72
N PHE A 35 -7.75 17.03 0.34
CA PHE A 35 -8.11 17.38 1.71
C PHE A 35 -7.24 18.48 2.34
N LEU A 36 -6.21 18.98 1.64
CA LEU A 36 -5.34 20.06 2.18
C LEU A 36 -6.10 21.37 2.41
N GLN A 37 -7.23 21.57 1.74
CA GLN A 37 -8.13 22.71 1.93
C GLN A 37 -9.30 22.40 2.88
N GLY A 38 -9.20 21.30 3.63
CA GLY A 38 -10.28 20.80 4.46
C GLY A 38 -11.32 19.99 3.67
N VAL A 39 -12.44 19.73 4.32
CA VAL A 39 -13.55 18.96 3.75
C VAL A 39 -14.37 19.87 2.83
N GLN A 40 -14.36 19.57 1.53
CA GLN A 40 -15.17 20.25 0.51
C GLN A 40 -15.83 19.22 -0.40
N HIS A 41 -16.87 18.53 0.10
CA HIS A 41 -17.43 17.34 -0.57
C HIS A 41 -17.88 17.62 -2.03
N GLN A 42 -18.29 18.84 -2.37
CA GLN A 42 -18.67 19.21 -3.74
C GLN A 42 -17.49 19.26 -4.72
N ARG A 43 -16.27 19.42 -4.23
CA ARG A 43 -15.05 19.63 -5.02
C ARG A 43 -14.00 18.53 -4.89
N LEU A 44 -14.07 17.73 -3.81
CA LEU A 44 -13.09 16.68 -3.52
C LEU A 44 -13.03 15.62 -4.62
N VAL A 45 -14.17 15.09 -5.06
CA VAL A 45 -14.26 14.04 -6.09
C VAL A 45 -15.24 14.48 -7.18
N ARG A 46 -14.79 14.46 -8.43
CA ARG A 46 -15.64 14.77 -9.60
C ARG A 46 -16.31 13.55 -10.21
N GLY A 47 -15.69 12.37 -10.10
CA GLY A 47 -16.27 11.09 -10.55
C GLY A 47 -16.50 10.99 -12.07
N ARG A 48 -15.65 11.64 -12.89
CA ARG A 48 -15.71 11.54 -14.37
C ARG A 48 -14.86 10.39 -14.93
N SER A 49 -13.87 9.92 -14.18
CA SER A 49 -12.98 8.82 -14.56
C SER A 49 -12.41 8.09 -13.33
N PRO A 50 -12.01 6.82 -13.44
CA PRO A 50 -11.21 6.16 -12.41
C PRO A 50 -9.68 6.31 -12.63
N GLY A 51 -9.22 6.76 -13.81
CA GLY A 51 -7.82 6.68 -14.23
C GLY A 51 -7.01 7.98 -14.21
N HIS A 52 -5.68 7.84 -14.20
CA HIS A 52 -4.74 8.94 -14.47
C HIS A 52 -4.78 9.32 -15.96
N ARG A 53 -5.18 10.55 -16.27
CA ARG A 53 -5.21 11.10 -17.64
C ARG A 53 -4.07 12.09 -17.90
N GLY A 54 -3.29 12.45 -16.88
CA GLY A 54 -2.23 13.45 -16.96
C GLY A 54 -2.78 14.87 -16.87
N VAL A 55 -2.03 15.86 -17.38
CA VAL A 55 -2.37 17.29 -17.19
C VAL A 55 -3.36 17.78 -18.23
N PHE A 56 -4.23 18.70 -17.83
CA PHE A 56 -5.17 19.33 -18.75
C PHE A 56 -4.43 20.27 -19.71
N VAL A 57 -4.54 20.03 -21.02
CA VAL A 57 -3.84 20.84 -22.04
C VAL A 57 -4.75 21.73 -22.86
N GLY A 58 -6.06 21.45 -22.94
CA GLY A 58 -6.96 22.31 -23.71
C GLY A 58 -8.31 21.70 -24.03
N LYS A 59 -9.05 22.34 -24.94
CA LYS A 59 -10.37 21.88 -25.40
C LYS A 59 -10.42 21.74 -26.91
N VAL A 60 -11.11 20.71 -27.37
CA VAL A 60 -11.41 20.56 -28.80
C VAL A 60 -12.37 21.65 -29.24
N VAL A 61 -11.96 22.46 -30.22
CA VAL A 61 -12.81 23.51 -30.82
C VAL A 61 -13.35 23.09 -32.19
N GLN A 62 -12.65 22.21 -32.90
CA GLN A 62 -13.10 21.67 -34.17
C GLN A 62 -12.47 20.30 -34.44
N VAL A 63 -13.22 19.40 -35.09
CA VAL A 63 -12.73 18.09 -35.55
C VAL A 63 -12.80 18.06 -37.07
N LYS A 64 -11.71 17.70 -37.73
CA LYS A 64 -11.63 17.51 -39.19
C LYS A 64 -11.09 16.12 -39.49
N LYS A 65 -11.14 15.72 -40.77
CA LYS A 65 -10.58 14.44 -41.20
C LYS A 65 -9.06 14.45 -41.09
N GLY A 66 -8.51 13.76 -40.09
CA GLY A 66 -7.06 13.62 -39.88
C GLY A 66 -6.40 14.69 -38.99
N GLU A 67 -7.16 15.67 -38.51
CA GLU A 67 -6.66 16.70 -37.57
C GLU A 67 -7.74 17.12 -36.57
N VAL A 68 -7.32 17.42 -35.34
CA VAL A 68 -8.18 17.93 -34.27
C VAL A 68 -7.67 19.30 -33.85
N LEU A 69 -8.51 20.33 -33.96
CA LEU A 69 -8.15 21.67 -33.52
C LEU A 69 -8.45 21.82 -32.05
N VAL A 70 -7.44 22.23 -31.30
CA VAL A 70 -7.48 22.36 -29.84
C VAL A 70 -7.10 23.77 -29.45
N GLU A 71 -7.93 24.40 -28.63
CA GLU A 71 -7.57 25.61 -27.90
C GLU A 71 -6.75 25.21 -26.67
N LEU A 72 -5.47 25.54 -26.69
CA LEU A 72 -4.51 25.12 -25.66
C LEU A 72 -4.54 26.05 -24.46
N VAL A 73 -4.56 25.46 -23.27
CA VAL A 73 -4.25 26.10 -21.99
C VAL A 73 -2.78 25.88 -21.62
N GLN A 74 -2.21 24.74 -22.05
CA GLN A 74 -0.79 24.42 -21.90
C GLN A 74 -0.24 23.92 -23.23
N GLY A 75 1.04 24.19 -23.47
CA GLY A 75 1.73 23.70 -24.65
C GLY A 75 1.73 22.18 -24.78
N VAL A 76 1.76 21.72 -26.02
CA VAL A 76 2.00 20.31 -26.39
C VAL A 76 3.04 20.27 -27.48
N LYS A 77 3.77 19.16 -27.57
CA LYS A 77 4.78 18.94 -28.62
C LYS A 77 4.58 17.60 -29.31
N LYS A 78 5.27 17.46 -30.45
CA LYS A 78 5.40 16.18 -31.15
C LYS A 78 5.90 15.07 -30.21
N GLY A 79 5.28 13.91 -30.30
CA GLY A 79 5.59 12.74 -29.48
C GLY A 79 4.82 12.66 -28.16
N ASP A 80 4.21 13.76 -27.68
CA ASP A 80 3.34 13.72 -26.50
C ASP A 80 2.11 12.84 -26.77
N GLY A 81 1.69 12.09 -25.77
CA GLY A 81 0.43 11.34 -25.81
C GLY A 81 -0.71 12.19 -25.30
N VAL A 82 -1.84 12.19 -26.01
CA VAL A 82 -3.07 12.88 -25.58
C VAL A 82 -4.26 11.94 -25.49
N ALA A 83 -5.20 12.27 -24.61
CA ALA A 83 -6.48 11.60 -24.46
C ALA A 83 -7.63 12.63 -24.53
N PHE A 84 -8.69 12.28 -25.25
CA PHE A 84 -9.89 13.10 -25.45
C PHE A 84 -11.02 12.64 -24.52
N ASP A 85 -11.38 13.49 -23.56
CA ASP A 85 -12.46 13.23 -22.59
C ASP A 85 -13.76 13.91 -23.04
N GLY A 86 -14.74 13.09 -23.43
CA GLY A 86 -16.09 13.53 -23.78
C GLY A 86 -17.07 13.67 -22.62
N GLY A 87 -16.65 13.39 -21.38
CA GLY A 87 -17.47 13.56 -20.18
C GLY A 87 -18.65 12.60 -20.04
N ARG A 88 -18.62 11.45 -20.73
CA ARG A 88 -19.71 10.46 -20.63
C ARG A 88 -19.78 9.90 -19.21
N ARG A 89 -20.88 10.20 -18.52
CA ARG A 89 -21.26 9.55 -17.26
C ARG A 89 -21.85 8.17 -17.60
N GLY A 90 -21.30 7.09 -17.06
CA GLY A 90 -22.01 5.81 -16.96
C GLY A 90 -21.76 4.71 -17.99
N LEU A 91 -20.71 4.79 -18.83
CA LEU A 91 -20.29 3.64 -19.66
C LEU A 91 -18.83 3.30 -19.35
N HIS A 92 -18.64 2.36 -18.42
CA HIS A 92 -17.35 2.06 -17.78
C HIS A 92 -16.37 1.27 -18.66
N ASP A 93 -16.79 0.73 -19.81
CA ASP A 93 -15.98 -0.19 -20.63
C ASP A 93 -15.51 0.35 -21.98
N GLU A 94 -15.93 1.54 -22.40
CA GLU A 94 -15.44 2.13 -23.64
C GLU A 94 -14.09 2.84 -23.42
N LYS A 95 -13.01 2.25 -23.96
CA LYS A 95 -11.68 2.85 -23.95
C LYS A 95 -11.72 4.26 -24.54
N GLU A 96 -11.21 5.24 -23.79
CA GLU A 96 -11.12 6.62 -24.24
C GLU A 96 -10.26 6.75 -25.51
N GLU A 97 -10.62 7.69 -26.37
CA GLU A 97 -9.90 7.93 -27.62
C GLU A 97 -8.65 8.77 -27.33
N GLY A 98 -7.49 8.34 -27.84
CA GLY A 98 -6.22 9.01 -27.56
C GLY A 98 -5.05 8.38 -28.32
N GLY A 99 -4.00 9.16 -28.51
CA GLY A 99 -2.87 8.79 -29.36
C GLY A 99 -1.68 9.71 -29.20
N SER A 100 -0.56 9.36 -29.83
CA SER A 100 0.63 10.20 -29.85
C SER A 100 0.52 11.28 -30.92
N ILE A 101 0.84 12.52 -30.56
CA ILE A 101 0.85 13.66 -31.48
C ILE A 101 1.99 13.45 -32.49
N TYR A 102 1.63 13.45 -33.77
CA TYR A 102 2.59 13.33 -34.87
C TYR A 102 3.14 14.70 -35.29
N ALA A 103 2.28 15.72 -35.33
CA ALA A 103 2.62 17.10 -35.67
C ALA A 103 1.67 18.08 -34.97
N VAL A 104 2.19 19.26 -34.64
CA VAL A 104 1.42 20.40 -34.10
C VAL A 104 1.51 21.53 -35.13
N ILE A 105 0.39 22.00 -35.66
CA ILE A 105 0.36 22.91 -36.81
C ILE A 105 -0.37 24.21 -36.45
N ASP A 106 0.13 25.34 -36.94
CA ASP A 106 -0.60 26.60 -36.93
C ASP A 106 -1.75 26.54 -37.96
N PRO A 107 -3.02 26.58 -37.54
CA PRO A 107 -4.14 26.46 -38.46
C PRO A 107 -4.27 27.66 -39.41
N ARG A 108 -3.57 28.78 -39.17
CA ARG A 108 -3.60 29.97 -40.02
C ARG A 108 -2.54 29.94 -41.11
N SER A 109 -1.31 29.59 -40.75
CA SER A 109 -0.17 29.59 -41.69
C SER A 109 0.11 28.21 -42.31
N GLY A 110 -0.37 27.13 -41.68
CA GLY A 110 -0.05 25.77 -42.07
C GLY A 110 1.37 25.31 -41.67
N ALA A 111 2.14 26.14 -40.97
CA ALA A 111 3.47 25.79 -40.50
C ALA A 111 3.41 24.81 -39.31
N GLU A 112 4.34 23.86 -39.27
CA GLU A 112 4.52 22.96 -38.13
C GLU A 112 5.35 23.65 -37.04
N PHE A 113 4.93 23.52 -35.78
CA PHE A 113 5.67 23.98 -34.61
C PHE A 113 6.69 22.94 -34.16
N GLU A 114 7.86 23.41 -33.76
CA GLU A 114 8.92 22.57 -33.21
C GLU A 114 8.75 22.37 -31.71
N ALA A 115 9.45 21.38 -31.14
CA ALA A 115 9.36 21.09 -29.70
C ALA A 115 9.79 22.29 -28.82
N ALA A 116 10.68 23.15 -29.31
CA ALA A 116 11.11 24.37 -28.61
C ALA A 116 9.99 25.42 -28.47
N ASP A 117 8.95 25.34 -29.30
CA ASP A 117 7.83 26.27 -29.28
C ASP A 117 6.82 25.95 -28.18
N GLU A 118 6.85 24.77 -27.56
CA GLU A 118 5.88 24.29 -26.55
C GLU A 118 5.46 25.37 -25.53
N PRO A 119 6.39 26.09 -24.85
CA PRO A 119 6.01 27.07 -23.85
C PRO A 119 5.18 28.25 -24.41
N SER A 120 5.36 28.58 -25.69
CA SER A 120 4.68 29.69 -26.37
C SER A 120 3.32 29.34 -26.95
N LEU A 121 2.95 28.05 -26.95
CA LEU A 121 1.69 27.56 -27.50
C LEU A 121 0.51 27.68 -26.54
N ALA A 122 0.75 27.96 -25.25
CA ALA A 122 -0.31 28.21 -24.28
C ALA A 122 -1.16 29.42 -24.71
N GLY A 123 -2.49 29.25 -24.71
CA GLY A 123 -3.45 30.26 -25.16
C GLY A 123 -3.67 30.30 -26.68
N ARG A 124 -3.02 29.43 -27.47
CA ARG A 124 -3.18 29.37 -28.93
C ARG A 124 -4.09 28.23 -29.35
N THR A 125 -4.79 28.40 -30.48
CA THR A 125 -5.45 27.29 -31.18
C THR A 125 -4.45 26.63 -32.12
N VAL A 126 -4.27 25.32 -31.99
CA VAL A 126 -3.39 24.52 -32.84
C VAL A 126 -4.16 23.36 -33.48
N ALA A 127 -3.69 22.87 -34.62
CA ALA A 127 -4.16 21.62 -35.22
C ALA A 127 -3.23 20.47 -34.81
N LEU A 128 -3.77 19.46 -34.13
CA LEU A 128 -3.05 18.24 -33.76
C LEU A 128 -3.28 17.17 -34.83
N ARG A 129 -2.19 16.65 -35.40
CA ARG A 129 -2.22 15.53 -36.35
C ARG A 129 -1.72 14.25 -35.70
N PHE A 130 -2.27 13.13 -36.16
CA PHE A 130 -1.98 11.80 -35.66
C PHE A 130 -1.60 10.88 -36.82
N ALA A 131 -0.94 9.75 -36.51
CA ALA A 131 -0.66 8.74 -37.52
C ALA A 131 -1.96 8.21 -38.15
N ARG A 132 -1.85 7.63 -39.36
CA ARG A 132 -3.02 7.05 -40.05
C ARG A 132 -3.66 5.97 -39.18
N ASP A 133 -4.99 6.02 -39.09
CA ASP A 133 -5.82 5.10 -38.31
C ASP A 133 -5.49 5.03 -36.81
N ALA A 134 -4.71 5.99 -36.28
CA ALA A 134 -4.37 6.03 -34.87
C ALA A 134 -5.54 6.47 -33.98
N LEU A 135 -6.53 7.17 -34.54
CA LEU A 135 -7.70 7.66 -33.83
C LEU A 135 -9.00 7.39 -34.58
N THR A 136 -10.03 7.08 -33.81
CA THR A 136 -11.41 7.00 -34.25
C THR A 136 -12.08 8.38 -34.16
N PHE A 137 -11.84 9.25 -35.15
CA PHE A 137 -12.23 10.67 -35.12
C PHE A 137 -13.71 10.95 -34.81
N HIS A 138 -14.63 10.07 -35.19
CA HIS A 138 -16.07 10.26 -34.92
C HIS A 138 -16.45 10.12 -33.43
N ARG A 139 -15.55 9.58 -32.59
CA ARG A 139 -15.72 9.52 -31.13
C ARG A 139 -15.34 10.83 -30.43
N ILE A 140 -14.60 11.69 -31.12
CA ILE A 140 -14.14 13.00 -30.62
C ILE A 140 -15.17 14.07 -31.01
N ARG A 141 -15.53 14.93 -30.06
CA ARG A 141 -16.52 16.00 -30.25
C ARG A 141 -15.95 17.35 -29.85
N VAL A 142 -16.50 18.42 -30.42
CA VAL A 142 -16.26 19.79 -29.95
C VAL A 142 -16.64 19.88 -28.46
N GLY A 143 -15.80 20.56 -27.68
CA GLY A 143 -15.92 20.67 -26.23
C GLY A 143 -15.27 19.52 -25.43
N ASN A 144 -14.72 18.49 -26.08
CA ASN A 144 -13.95 17.46 -25.38
C ASN A 144 -12.72 18.08 -24.71
N LEU A 145 -12.46 17.65 -23.47
CA LEU A 145 -11.26 18.04 -22.75
C LEU A 145 -10.09 17.22 -23.28
N VAL A 146 -8.95 17.88 -23.48
CA VAL A 146 -7.72 17.24 -23.96
C VAL A 146 -6.75 17.16 -22.81
N TRP A 147 -6.27 15.95 -22.55
CA TRP A 147 -5.34 15.63 -21.47
C TRP A 147 -4.03 15.11 -22.06
N ARG A 148 -2.88 15.60 -21.56
CA ARG A 148 -1.59 15.02 -21.92
C ARG A 148 -1.32 13.80 -21.07
N SER A 149 -1.63 12.62 -21.61
CA SER A 149 -1.47 11.32 -20.94
C SER A 149 -0.02 10.86 -20.86
N ARG A 150 0.84 11.38 -21.74
CA ARG A 150 2.29 11.07 -21.79
C ARG A 150 3.07 12.30 -22.24
N ASP A 151 4.17 12.60 -21.55
CA ASP A 151 5.12 13.63 -21.93
C ASP A 151 6.41 12.96 -22.42
N ALA A 152 6.72 13.11 -23.71
CA ALA A 152 7.83 12.40 -24.35
C ALA A 152 9.19 12.82 -23.77
N ALA A 153 9.37 14.11 -23.49
CA ALA A 153 10.63 14.63 -22.94
C ALA A 153 10.83 14.16 -21.49
N LEU A 154 9.75 14.14 -20.70
CA LEU A 154 9.80 13.62 -19.33
C LEU A 154 10.17 12.14 -19.30
N GLU A 155 9.60 11.30 -20.18
CA GLU A 155 9.99 9.89 -20.25
C GLU A 155 11.46 9.68 -20.60
N VAL A 156 11.99 10.45 -21.56
CA VAL A 156 13.42 10.39 -21.90
C VAL A 156 14.26 10.79 -20.70
N SER A 157 13.87 11.86 -20.00
CA SER A 157 14.53 12.32 -18.77
C SER A 157 14.48 11.26 -17.66
N MET A 158 13.31 10.67 -17.39
CA MET A 158 13.14 9.61 -16.39
C MET A 158 13.95 8.35 -16.76
N ARG A 159 13.98 7.96 -18.03
CA ARG A 159 14.82 6.85 -18.52
C ARG A 159 16.30 7.17 -18.38
N SER A 160 16.71 8.41 -18.64
CA SER A 160 18.08 8.87 -18.43
C SER A 160 18.43 8.85 -16.94
N MET A 161 17.54 9.32 -16.07
CA MET A 161 17.70 9.26 -14.61
C MET A 161 17.77 7.82 -14.09
N LEU A 162 16.92 6.92 -14.59
CA LEU A 162 16.98 5.49 -14.29
C LEU A 162 18.30 4.89 -14.77
N LYS A 163 18.76 5.20 -15.98
CA LYS A 163 20.06 4.77 -16.52
C LYS A 163 21.24 5.35 -15.72
N GLN A 164 21.13 6.59 -15.26
CA GLN A 164 22.12 7.24 -14.40
C GLN A 164 22.09 6.66 -12.98
N GLN A 165 20.94 6.21 -12.47
CA GLN A 165 20.85 5.49 -11.20
C GLN A 165 21.33 4.03 -11.30
N THR A 166 21.09 3.36 -12.42
CA THR A 166 21.64 2.02 -12.68
C THR A 166 23.14 2.08 -12.97
N ASN A 167 23.64 3.15 -13.59
CA ASN A 167 25.07 3.40 -13.81
C ASN A 167 25.72 4.23 -12.68
N GLY A 168 24.96 4.55 -11.63
CA GLY A 168 25.30 5.53 -10.61
C GLY A 168 24.29 5.52 -9.46
N HIS A 169 24.35 4.44 -8.67
CA HIS A 169 23.71 4.32 -7.35
C HIS A 169 22.17 4.17 -7.29
N LEU A 170 21.75 2.93 -7.03
CA LEU A 170 20.93 2.65 -5.84
C LEU A 170 21.72 3.07 -4.58
N ALA A 171 21.60 4.33 -4.17
CA ALA A 171 21.67 4.74 -2.75
C ALA A 171 21.66 6.26 -2.61
N THR A 172 20.47 6.79 -2.37
CA THR A 172 20.29 7.77 -1.31
C THR A 172 19.52 7.07 -0.20
N PRO A 173 20.16 6.56 0.86
CA PRO A 173 19.45 6.40 2.11
C PRO A 173 19.15 7.83 2.58
N LEU A 174 17.89 8.13 2.79
CA LEU A 174 17.47 9.20 3.68
C LEU A 174 18.11 8.91 5.04
N ARG A 175 19.32 9.41 5.29
CA ARG A 175 19.92 9.43 6.62
C ARG A 175 19.48 10.73 7.27
N GLY A 176 18.66 10.59 8.31
CA GLY A 176 18.33 11.66 9.23
C GLY A 176 19.60 12.37 9.68
N GLN A 177 19.49 13.69 9.74
CA GLN A 177 20.47 14.57 10.35
C GLN A 177 20.56 14.29 11.86
N HIS A 178 21.26 13.25 12.30
CA HIS A 178 21.65 13.12 13.70
C HIS A 178 23.12 12.68 13.80
N GLY A 179 23.90 13.56 14.42
CA GLY A 179 25.06 13.20 15.25
C GLY A 179 26.35 12.90 14.51
N GLY A 180 27.42 13.55 14.95
CA GLY A 180 28.75 13.38 14.38
C GLY A 180 29.29 11.97 14.57
N ASP A 181 29.86 11.45 13.49
CA ASP A 181 31.00 10.54 13.50
C ASP A 181 31.53 10.50 12.07
N GLY A 182 32.80 10.86 11.89
CA GLY A 182 33.48 11.04 10.60
C GLY A 182 33.63 9.74 9.79
N ARG A 183 32.52 9.17 9.33
CA ARG A 183 32.51 7.99 8.45
C ARG A 183 32.71 8.41 7.00
N SER A 184 33.86 8.05 6.46
CA SER A 184 34.24 8.17 5.04
C SER A 184 33.29 7.37 4.13
N ASP A 185 33.06 7.89 2.92
CA ASP A 185 32.14 7.33 1.94
C ASP A 185 32.48 5.86 1.60
N PRO A 186 31.57 4.89 1.82
CA PRO A 186 31.81 3.46 1.55
C PRO A 186 32.03 3.11 0.07
N ARG A 187 31.89 4.08 -0.85
CA ARG A 187 32.15 3.92 -2.29
C ARG A 187 33.58 4.24 -2.69
N LEU A 188 34.34 4.94 -1.84
CA LEU A 188 35.74 5.29 -2.13
C LEU A 188 36.64 4.05 -1.97
N THR A 189 37.40 3.72 -3.01
CA THR A 189 38.28 2.54 -3.05
C THR A 189 39.70 2.97 -3.32
N THR A 190 40.63 2.65 -2.42
CA THR A 190 42.07 2.79 -2.70
C THR A 190 42.55 1.61 -3.53
N CYS A 191 43.46 1.87 -4.46
CA CYS A 191 44.02 0.84 -5.32
C CYS A 191 45.54 0.77 -5.13
N ARG A 192 46.06 -0.45 -4.98
CA ARG A 192 47.49 -0.74 -5.07
C ARG A 192 47.73 -1.59 -6.31
N ALA A 193 48.61 -1.14 -7.19
CA ALA A 193 49.06 -1.86 -8.37
C ALA A 193 50.55 -2.16 -8.23
N ALA A 194 50.92 -3.43 -8.36
CA ALA A 194 52.30 -3.87 -8.14
C ALA A 194 52.74 -4.95 -9.14
N GLY A 195 54.05 -5.04 -9.37
CA GLY A 195 54.72 -6.08 -10.17
C GLY A 195 56.09 -5.64 -10.67
N GLY A 196 56.84 -6.53 -11.30
CA GLY A 196 58.13 -6.24 -11.91
C GLY A 196 58.34 -7.00 -13.21
N LEU A 197 59.52 -6.85 -13.82
CA LEU A 197 59.88 -7.57 -15.03
C LEU A 197 59.75 -9.09 -14.82
N GLY A 198 58.99 -9.78 -15.67
CA GLY A 198 58.73 -11.22 -15.53
C GLY A 198 57.67 -11.59 -14.48
N GLU A 199 57.14 -10.63 -13.72
CA GLU A 199 56.06 -10.86 -12.75
C GLU A 199 54.67 -10.50 -13.28
N LEU A 200 53.63 -11.01 -12.64
CA LEU A 200 52.24 -10.65 -12.94
C LEU A 200 51.86 -9.32 -12.30
N LEU A 201 51.05 -8.52 -12.99
CA LEU A 201 50.43 -7.34 -12.40
C LEU A 201 49.42 -7.78 -11.33
N THR A 202 49.65 -7.36 -10.10
CA THR A 202 48.70 -7.52 -8.99
C THR A 202 47.96 -6.22 -8.74
N ILE A 203 46.62 -6.26 -8.79
CA ILE A 203 45.73 -5.16 -8.42
C ILE A 203 45.01 -5.53 -7.14
N GLU A 204 45.18 -4.70 -6.12
CA GLU A 204 44.44 -4.76 -4.86
C GLU A 204 43.51 -3.55 -4.76
N LEU A 205 42.23 -3.81 -4.53
CA LEU A 205 41.20 -2.80 -4.30
C LEU A 205 40.74 -2.87 -2.85
N SER A 206 40.88 -1.78 -2.11
CA SER A 206 40.53 -1.68 -0.69
C SER A 206 39.44 -0.63 -0.48
N SER A 207 38.27 -1.04 0.01
CA SER A 207 37.14 -0.14 0.26
C SER A 207 37.24 0.55 1.63
N ALA A 208 36.56 1.70 1.78
CA ALA A 208 36.58 2.48 3.03
C ALA A 208 36.05 1.71 4.27
N ASP A 209 35.30 0.63 4.08
CA ASP A 209 34.82 -0.26 5.14
C ASP A 209 35.80 -1.40 5.47
N GLY A 210 37.00 -1.40 4.89
CA GLY A 210 38.10 -2.33 5.19
C GLY A 210 38.07 -3.65 4.43
N LEU A 211 37.25 -3.78 3.38
CA LEU A 211 37.22 -4.98 2.54
C LEU A 211 38.25 -4.87 1.41
N VAL A 212 38.84 -6.00 1.05
CA VAL A 212 39.93 -6.08 0.08
C VAL A 212 39.60 -7.11 -0.99
N GLY A 213 39.75 -6.74 -2.27
CA GLY A 213 39.71 -7.64 -3.40
C GLY A 213 41.04 -7.62 -4.15
N ARG A 214 41.59 -8.80 -4.46
CA ARG A 214 42.86 -8.96 -5.18
C ARG A 214 42.65 -9.68 -6.49
N GLY A 215 43.32 -9.21 -7.55
CA GLY A 215 43.31 -9.82 -8.87
C GLY A 215 44.68 -9.72 -9.54
N GLN A 216 44.99 -10.70 -10.38
CA GLN A 216 46.27 -10.77 -11.10
C GLN A 216 46.06 -10.80 -12.61
N SER A 217 47.03 -10.29 -13.38
CA SER A 217 47.07 -10.49 -14.84
C SER A 217 47.32 -11.95 -15.18
N LEU A 218 47.03 -12.34 -16.42
CA LEU A 218 47.32 -13.70 -16.90
C LEU A 218 48.70 -13.79 -17.55
N ALA A 219 49.20 -12.68 -18.10
CA ALA A 219 50.55 -12.55 -18.63
C ALA A 219 51.45 -11.70 -17.72
N PRO A 220 52.76 -12.00 -17.67
CA PRO A 220 53.74 -11.20 -16.94
C PRO A 220 54.12 -9.92 -17.69
N PHE A 221 54.78 -8.99 -17.00
CA PHE A 221 55.40 -7.82 -17.62
C PHE A 221 56.59 -8.21 -18.49
N GLU A 222 56.65 -7.59 -19.67
CA GLU A 222 57.75 -7.74 -20.63
C GLU A 222 58.56 -6.43 -20.73
N PRO A 223 59.83 -6.48 -21.17
CA PRO A 223 60.60 -5.25 -21.41
C PRO A 223 60.00 -4.47 -22.58
N ALA A 224 59.79 -3.16 -22.39
CA ALA A 224 59.16 -2.30 -23.38
C ALA A 224 60.05 -2.09 -24.60
N ARG A 225 59.68 -2.69 -25.74
CA ARG A 225 60.42 -2.53 -27.02
C ARG A 225 60.03 -1.31 -27.84
N LYS A 226 58.89 -0.67 -27.53
CA LYS A 226 58.34 0.49 -28.27
C LYS A 226 57.88 1.60 -27.33
N ALA A 227 56.80 1.37 -26.60
CA ALA A 227 56.22 2.32 -25.65
C ALA A 227 55.95 1.58 -24.33
N PRO A 228 56.49 2.05 -23.20
CA PRO A 228 56.18 1.48 -21.89
C PRO A 228 54.73 1.77 -21.49
N LEU A 229 54.19 0.95 -20.60
CA LEU A 229 52.91 1.22 -19.94
C LEU A 229 53.10 2.42 -19.02
N SER A 230 52.41 3.53 -19.27
CA SER A 230 52.48 4.71 -18.40
C SER A 230 51.57 4.59 -17.17
N SER A 231 51.90 5.32 -16.12
CA SER A 231 51.05 5.45 -14.91
C SER A 231 49.65 5.95 -15.27
N SER A 232 49.56 6.87 -16.24
CA SER A 232 48.29 7.41 -16.74
C SER A 232 47.43 6.36 -17.47
N ALA A 233 48.05 5.49 -18.28
CA ALA A 233 47.37 4.41 -18.97
C ALA A 233 46.86 3.35 -17.98
N LEU A 234 47.67 3.02 -16.96
CA LEU A 234 47.28 2.13 -15.87
C LEU A 234 46.07 2.69 -15.10
N ARG A 235 46.13 3.96 -14.66
CA ARG A 235 45.03 4.62 -13.95
C ARG A 235 43.75 4.67 -14.77
N ASN A 236 43.83 4.98 -16.06
CA ASN A 236 42.66 5.00 -16.94
C ASN A 236 42.03 3.60 -17.11
N ALA A 237 42.86 2.57 -17.23
CA ALA A 237 42.39 1.19 -17.35
C ALA A 237 41.71 0.70 -16.05
N ILE A 238 42.22 1.11 -14.89
CA ILE A 238 41.64 0.78 -13.57
C ILE A 238 40.39 1.62 -13.29
N GLY A 239 40.41 2.92 -13.59
CA GLY A 239 39.37 3.91 -13.25
C GLY A 239 38.01 3.70 -13.91
N THR A 240 37.90 2.77 -14.84
CA THR A 240 36.62 2.33 -15.43
C THR A 240 35.91 1.31 -14.52
N LEU A 241 35.63 1.70 -13.27
CA LEU A 241 34.93 0.90 -12.24
C LEU A 241 33.40 1.10 -12.23
N SER A 242 32.84 1.86 -13.19
CA SER A 242 31.47 2.40 -13.18
C SER A 242 30.36 1.38 -12.95
N ASP A 243 30.52 0.15 -13.43
CA ASP A 243 29.47 -0.87 -13.37
C ASP A 243 29.34 -1.52 -11.97
N SER A 244 30.32 -1.30 -11.08
CA SER A 244 30.36 -1.85 -9.70
C SER A 244 29.86 -0.90 -8.61
N GLY A 245 29.50 0.34 -8.98
CA GLY A 245 29.10 1.38 -8.02
C GLY A 245 30.23 1.87 -7.09
N LEU A 246 31.49 1.58 -7.43
CA LEU A 246 32.70 2.01 -6.72
C LEU A 246 33.36 3.20 -7.42
N VAL A 247 33.91 4.11 -6.61
CA VAL A 247 34.72 5.25 -7.08
C VAL A 247 36.18 4.99 -6.76
N LEU A 248 37.03 5.01 -7.78
CA LEU A 248 38.48 4.89 -7.61
C LEU A 248 39.01 6.14 -6.91
N GLY A 249 39.60 5.95 -5.73
CA GLY A 249 40.30 6.98 -4.97
C GLY A 249 41.78 7.04 -5.36
N GLN A 250 42.67 7.00 -4.37
CA GLN A 250 44.12 7.02 -4.62
C GLN A 250 44.61 5.70 -5.23
N VAL A 251 45.42 5.80 -6.29
CA VAL A 251 46.18 4.69 -6.87
C VAL A 251 47.63 4.78 -6.39
N ARG A 252 48.11 3.74 -5.73
CA ARG A 252 49.51 3.54 -5.35
C ARG A 252 50.15 2.55 -6.31
N GLU A 253 51.32 2.90 -6.79
CA GLU A 253 52.08 2.13 -7.76
C GLU A 253 53.36 1.65 -7.07
N GLU A 254 53.60 0.35 -7.10
CA GLU A 254 54.74 -0.30 -6.46
C GLU A 254 55.35 -1.30 -7.44
N PHE A 255 56.13 -0.79 -8.39
CA PHE A 255 56.76 -1.59 -9.43
C PHE A 255 58.25 -1.76 -9.17
N MET A 256 58.73 -2.99 -9.30
CA MET A 256 60.12 -3.35 -9.00
C MET A 256 61.02 -3.11 -10.22
N GLY A 257 62.10 -2.35 -10.01
CA GLY A 257 63.20 -2.14 -10.95
C GLY A 257 64.56 -2.35 -10.30
N GLU A 258 65.62 -2.33 -11.11
CA GLU A 258 67.01 -2.43 -10.63
C GLU A 258 67.62 -1.02 -10.55
N ASP A 259 68.26 -0.70 -9.44
CA ASP A 259 69.02 0.54 -9.31
C ASP A 259 70.39 0.48 -10.02
N ALA A 260 71.12 1.60 -10.00
CA ALA A 260 72.43 1.70 -10.65
C ALA A 260 73.52 0.78 -10.04
N GLU A 261 73.28 0.20 -8.85
CA GLU A 261 74.17 -0.71 -8.13
C GLU A 261 73.67 -2.17 -8.13
N GLY A 262 72.53 -2.45 -8.79
CA GLY A 262 71.91 -3.78 -8.88
C GLY A 262 70.98 -4.15 -7.70
N GLY A 263 70.59 -3.18 -6.87
CA GLY A 263 69.59 -3.32 -5.82
C GLY A 263 68.15 -3.17 -6.33
N GLU A 264 67.20 -3.86 -5.70
CA GLU A 264 65.77 -3.74 -6.04
C GLU A 264 65.15 -2.47 -5.44
N ILE A 265 64.59 -1.59 -6.29
CA ILE A 265 63.83 -0.40 -5.85
C ILE A 265 62.37 -0.51 -6.33
N GLY A 266 61.42 -0.25 -5.42
CA GLY A 266 60.00 -0.09 -5.76
C GLY A 266 59.66 1.35 -6.13
N THR A 267 59.20 1.60 -7.36
CA THR A 267 58.80 2.93 -7.84
C THR A 267 57.59 2.89 -8.81
N SER A 268 57.19 4.03 -9.39
CA SER A 268 56.12 4.17 -10.38
C SER A 268 56.57 3.73 -11.78
N LEU A 269 55.61 3.42 -12.67
CA LEU A 269 55.91 2.99 -14.04
C LEU A 269 56.63 4.06 -14.87
N ASP A 270 56.30 5.34 -14.64
CA ASP A 270 56.94 6.44 -15.37
C ASP A 270 58.41 6.62 -14.93
N GLU A 271 58.72 6.45 -13.64
CA GLU A 271 60.11 6.50 -13.13
C GLU A 271 60.96 5.32 -13.66
N LEU A 272 60.39 4.11 -13.73
CA LEU A 272 61.07 2.97 -14.37
C LEU A 272 61.35 3.21 -15.85
N ALA A 273 60.42 3.86 -16.56
CA ALA A 273 60.62 4.21 -17.96
C ALA A 273 61.74 5.25 -18.15
N GLU A 274 61.86 6.24 -17.27
CA GLU A 274 62.93 7.25 -17.30
C GLU A 274 64.32 6.62 -17.04
N GLN A 275 64.38 5.57 -16.23
CA GLN A 275 65.61 4.80 -15.93
C GLN A 275 65.96 3.76 -17.01
N GLY A 276 65.20 3.69 -18.11
CA GLY A 276 65.43 2.74 -19.21
C GLY A 276 64.91 1.32 -18.94
N GLN A 277 64.15 1.12 -17.87
CA GLN A 277 63.57 -0.16 -17.43
C GLN A 277 62.05 -0.21 -17.65
N GLY A 278 61.58 0.42 -18.73
CA GLY A 278 60.15 0.50 -19.03
C GLY A 278 59.49 -0.89 -19.16
N LEU A 279 58.38 -1.08 -18.45
CA LEU A 279 57.60 -2.31 -18.50
C LEU A 279 56.47 -2.21 -19.52
N PHE A 280 56.18 -3.31 -20.22
CA PHE A 280 55.05 -3.44 -21.13
C PHE A 280 54.09 -4.52 -20.66
N LEU A 281 52.80 -4.17 -20.65
CA LEU A 281 51.71 -5.12 -20.44
C LEU A 281 50.52 -4.73 -21.33
N PRO A 282 49.93 -5.67 -22.10
CA PRO A 282 48.77 -5.36 -22.93
C PRO A 282 47.57 -4.86 -22.11
N ALA A 283 46.84 -3.87 -22.62
CA ALA A 283 45.69 -3.28 -21.91
C ALA A 283 44.59 -4.30 -21.52
N ARG A 284 44.48 -5.42 -22.25
CA ARG A 284 43.56 -6.52 -21.91
C ARG A 284 43.92 -7.20 -20.59
N GLU A 285 45.20 -7.29 -20.26
CA GLU A 285 45.71 -7.94 -19.05
C GLU A 285 45.44 -7.08 -17.82
N VAL A 286 45.64 -5.76 -17.94
CA VAL A 286 45.27 -4.79 -16.91
C VAL A 286 43.76 -4.84 -16.62
N LYS A 287 42.94 -4.92 -17.68
CA LYS A 287 41.48 -5.09 -17.54
C LYS A 287 41.09 -6.41 -16.87
N SER A 288 41.82 -7.49 -17.17
CA SER A 288 41.62 -8.82 -16.56
C SER A 288 41.92 -8.80 -15.07
N ALA A 289 43.10 -8.29 -14.68
CA ALA A 289 43.51 -8.15 -13.28
C ALA A 289 42.50 -7.31 -12.48
N ARG A 290 42.03 -6.20 -13.07
CA ARG A 290 41.02 -5.33 -12.47
C ARG A 290 39.68 -6.03 -12.29
N ARG A 291 39.20 -6.79 -13.28
CA ARG A 291 37.95 -7.56 -13.18
C ARG A 291 38.04 -8.61 -12.08
N ALA A 292 39.15 -9.35 -12.01
CA ALA A 292 39.38 -10.32 -10.95
C ALA A 292 39.39 -9.68 -9.55
N ALA A 293 40.03 -8.51 -9.40
CA ALA A 293 40.04 -7.77 -8.14
C ALA A 293 38.63 -7.28 -7.74
N LEU A 294 37.83 -6.81 -8.70
CA LEU A 294 36.45 -6.41 -8.48
C LEU A 294 35.56 -7.58 -8.07
N ASP A 295 35.62 -8.69 -8.80
CA ASP A 295 34.85 -9.89 -8.48
C ASP A 295 35.17 -10.40 -7.06
N ALA A 296 36.44 -10.34 -6.65
CA ALA A 296 36.86 -10.69 -5.30
C ALA A 296 36.28 -9.74 -4.24
N LEU A 297 36.31 -8.42 -4.51
CA LEU A 297 35.77 -7.40 -3.60
C LEU A 297 34.24 -7.50 -3.49
N GLU A 298 33.53 -7.74 -4.59
CA GLU A 298 32.08 -7.94 -4.60
C GLU A 298 31.66 -9.20 -3.84
N LYS A 299 32.41 -10.30 -3.98
CA LYS A 299 32.20 -11.52 -3.18
C LYS A 299 32.39 -11.24 -1.68
N ALA A 300 33.43 -10.50 -1.30
CA ALA A 300 33.67 -10.12 0.09
C ALA A 300 32.54 -9.23 0.63
N ARG A 301 32.05 -8.29 -0.18
CA ARG A 301 30.87 -7.46 0.15
C ARG A 301 29.60 -8.29 0.31
N ALA A 302 29.29 -9.18 -0.63
CA ALA A 302 28.11 -10.03 -0.57
C ALA A 302 28.12 -10.95 0.66
N ALA A 303 29.28 -11.48 1.05
CA ALA A 303 29.44 -12.26 2.28
C ALA A 303 29.19 -11.40 3.53
N ARG A 304 29.70 -10.16 3.57
CA ARG A 304 29.46 -9.23 4.69
C ARG A 304 28.03 -8.75 4.76
N THR A 305 27.41 -8.41 3.62
CA THR A 305 26.00 -8.02 3.55
C THR A 305 25.10 -9.16 4.00
N LYS A 306 25.37 -10.41 3.61
CA LYS A 306 24.69 -11.58 4.17
C LYS A 306 24.90 -11.74 5.68
N ALA A 307 25.97 -11.22 6.27
CA ALA A 307 26.15 -11.22 7.72
C ALA A 307 25.53 -9.99 8.43
N SER A 308 25.37 -8.87 7.72
CA SER A 308 24.93 -7.58 8.30
C SER A 308 23.50 -7.15 7.97
N THR A 309 22.86 -7.77 6.97
CA THR A 309 21.46 -7.49 6.58
C THR A 309 20.47 -8.51 7.08
N ILE A 310 20.92 -9.53 7.80
CA ILE A 310 19.99 -10.36 8.53
C ILE A 310 19.76 -9.74 9.91
N ILE A 311 18.54 -9.27 10.10
CA ILE A 311 17.83 -9.49 11.36
C ILE A 311 17.70 -11.02 11.49
N SER A 312 18.81 -11.74 11.75
CA SER A 312 18.81 -13.16 12.09
C SER A 312 19.36 -13.30 13.48
N ASP A 313 18.46 -13.29 14.43
CA ASP A 313 18.34 -14.58 15.06
C ASP A 313 17.28 -15.32 14.24
N GLU A 314 17.64 -16.35 13.48
CA GLU A 314 16.63 -17.28 12.91
C GLU A 314 15.78 -17.88 14.03
N ARG A 315 16.26 -17.79 15.27
CA ARG A 315 15.52 -18.08 16.50
C ARG A 315 14.59 -16.97 16.97
N ALA A 316 14.67 -15.72 16.50
CA ALA A 316 13.85 -14.64 17.05
C ALA A 316 12.35 -14.95 16.96
N LEU A 317 11.87 -15.43 15.80
CA LEU A 317 10.47 -15.82 15.66
C LEU A 317 10.12 -17.10 16.45
N PRO A 318 10.90 -18.21 16.36
CA PRO A 318 10.72 -19.35 17.24
C PRO A 318 10.71 -19.01 18.74
N SER A 319 11.65 -18.19 19.21
CA SER A 319 11.76 -17.71 20.58
C SER A 319 10.58 -16.84 20.98
N LEU A 320 10.11 -15.91 20.13
CA LEU A 320 8.90 -15.15 20.41
C LEU A 320 7.65 -16.03 20.48
N ILE A 321 7.57 -17.09 19.68
CA ILE A 321 6.50 -18.09 19.75
C ILE A 321 6.60 -18.91 21.04
N GLU A 322 7.81 -19.30 21.45
CA GLU A 322 8.05 -20.04 22.68
C GLU A 322 7.78 -19.19 23.92
N GLU A 323 8.31 -17.97 23.99
CA GLU A 323 7.99 -16.96 25.00
C GLU A 323 6.49 -16.67 25.01
N GLY A 324 5.88 -16.50 23.84
CA GLY A 324 4.43 -16.32 23.70
C GLY A 324 3.65 -17.49 24.29
N ARG A 325 4.07 -18.74 24.04
CA ARG A 325 3.48 -19.94 24.65
C ARG A 325 3.69 -19.99 26.16
N LEU A 326 4.88 -19.62 26.64
CA LEU A 326 5.17 -19.57 28.08
C LEU A 326 4.29 -18.51 28.78
N VAL A 327 4.09 -17.35 28.16
CA VAL A 327 3.16 -16.31 28.65
C VAL A 327 1.71 -16.80 28.60
N GLN A 328 1.32 -17.52 27.54
CA GLN A 328 -0.01 -18.16 27.45
C GLN A 328 -0.25 -19.13 28.61
N LEU A 329 0.74 -19.97 28.92
CA LEU A 329 0.70 -20.95 30.01
C LEU A 329 0.73 -20.26 31.39
N ALA A 330 1.58 -19.25 31.58
CA ALA A 330 1.69 -18.53 32.86
C ALA A 330 0.45 -17.69 33.20
N GLY A 331 -0.30 -17.23 32.18
CA GLY A 331 -1.56 -16.51 32.34
C GLY A 331 -2.77 -17.42 32.61
N THR A 332 -2.62 -18.75 32.58
CA THR A 332 -3.68 -19.67 32.99
C THR A 332 -3.81 -19.70 34.50
N SER A 333 -4.80 -18.97 35.03
CA SER A 333 -5.33 -19.32 36.34
C SER A 333 -5.90 -20.74 36.24
N THR A 334 -5.66 -21.58 37.25
CA THR A 334 -6.25 -22.91 37.40
C THR A 334 -7.76 -22.82 37.55
N ALA A 335 -8.46 -22.46 36.47
CA ALA A 335 -9.89 -22.64 36.34
C ALA A 335 -10.10 -24.14 36.09
N SER A 336 -10.91 -24.74 36.95
CA SER A 336 -11.29 -26.14 36.91
C SER A 336 -11.66 -26.57 35.49
N SER A 337 -11.01 -27.63 35.03
CA SER A 337 -11.35 -28.39 33.83
C SER A 337 -12.64 -29.17 34.02
N ASP A 338 -13.73 -28.48 34.36
CA ASP A 338 -15.05 -29.04 34.07
C ASP A 338 -15.23 -28.90 32.58
N GLY A 339 -14.97 -30.02 31.89
CA GLY A 339 -15.15 -30.20 30.46
C GLY A 339 -16.62 -30.19 30.04
N ASP A 340 -17.37 -29.19 30.49
CA ASP A 340 -18.63 -28.85 29.85
C ASP A 340 -18.28 -28.31 28.46
N SER A 341 -18.57 -29.11 27.45
CA SER A 341 -18.42 -28.71 26.06
C SER A 341 -19.29 -27.47 25.81
N ILE A 342 -18.69 -26.28 25.85
CA ILE A 342 -19.38 -25.04 25.50
C ILE A 342 -19.93 -25.24 24.09
N SER A 343 -21.25 -25.26 23.96
CA SER A 343 -21.94 -25.39 22.68
C SER A 343 -21.62 -24.17 21.81
N PRO A 344 -21.39 -24.33 20.50
CA PRO A 344 -21.29 -23.20 19.58
C PRO A 344 -22.46 -22.23 19.72
N GLU A 345 -22.18 -20.94 19.85
CA GLU A 345 -23.18 -19.88 20.03
C GLU A 345 -23.17 -18.93 18.83
N ILE A 346 -24.38 -18.52 18.41
CA ILE A 346 -24.58 -17.49 17.38
C ILE A 346 -24.93 -16.17 18.06
N SER A 347 -24.28 -15.10 17.60
CA SER A 347 -24.66 -13.71 17.85
C SER A 347 -24.95 -13.01 16.52
N VAL A 348 -25.69 -11.91 16.56
CA VAL A 348 -25.98 -11.10 15.36
C VAL A 348 -25.59 -9.65 15.59
N LEU A 349 -24.99 -9.02 14.59
CA LEU A 349 -24.74 -7.59 14.53
C LEU A 349 -25.76 -6.93 13.60
N CYS A 350 -26.49 -5.95 14.13
CA CYS A 350 -27.52 -5.20 13.45
C CYS A 350 -27.06 -3.75 13.24
N ARG A 351 -27.33 -3.20 12.05
CA ARG A 351 -26.99 -1.81 11.67
C ARG A 351 -28.20 -0.89 11.64
N THR A 352 -29.41 -1.45 11.73
CA THR A 352 -30.66 -0.68 11.81
C THR A 352 -31.52 -1.10 13.03
N PRO A 353 -32.37 -0.19 13.54
CA PRO A 353 -33.35 -0.54 14.56
C PRO A 353 -34.26 -1.71 14.16
N GLN A 354 -34.71 -1.75 12.91
CA GLN A 354 -35.61 -2.78 12.40
C GLN A 354 -34.96 -4.17 12.39
N GLN A 355 -33.67 -4.24 12.04
CA GLN A 355 -32.90 -5.49 12.16
C GLN A 355 -32.79 -5.94 13.62
N ALA A 356 -32.50 -5.01 14.55
CA ALA A 356 -32.39 -5.32 15.97
C ALA A 356 -33.72 -5.78 16.60
N ASP A 357 -34.83 -5.14 16.20
CA ASP A 357 -36.17 -5.50 16.65
C ASP A 357 -36.56 -6.89 16.12
N ALA A 358 -36.25 -7.20 14.86
CA ALA A 358 -36.48 -8.53 14.27
C ALA A 358 -35.63 -9.62 14.95
N ALA A 359 -34.33 -9.36 15.17
CA ALA A 359 -33.44 -10.27 15.88
C ALA A 359 -33.90 -10.52 17.33
N SER A 360 -34.45 -9.51 18.00
CA SER A 360 -34.95 -9.61 19.38
C SER A 360 -36.10 -10.61 19.53
N GLN A 361 -36.85 -10.89 18.45
CA GLN A 361 -37.95 -11.86 18.47
C GLN A 361 -37.48 -13.32 18.42
N ILE A 362 -36.20 -13.59 18.13
CA ILE A 362 -35.69 -14.95 17.96
C ILE A 362 -35.41 -15.56 19.33
N PRO A 363 -36.10 -16.65 19.75
CA PRO A 363 -36.01 -17.13 21.12
C PRO A 363 -34.61 -17.63 21.53
N TRP A 364 -33.95 -18.40 20.66
CA TRP A 364 -32.65 -19.04 20.95
C TRP A 364 -31.47 -18.07 20.92
N LEU A 365 -31.60 -16.91 20.27
CA LEU A 365 -30.52 -15.94 20.15
C LEU A 365 -30.25 -15.31 21.53
N LYS A 366 -29.00 -15.32 22.00
CA LYS A 366 -28.67 -14.79 23.33
C LYS A 366 -28.20 -13.34 23.30
N GLU A 367 -27.71 -12.88 22.16
CA GLU A 367 -26.92 -11.66 22.07
C GLU A 367 -27.07 -10.94 20.74
N ILE A 368 -27.22 -9.61 20.84
CA ILE A 368 -27.31 -8.70 19.69
C ILE A 368 -26.25 -7.61 19.84
N THR A 369 -25.44 -7.43 18.80
CA THR A 369 -24.50 -6.32 18.66
C THR A 369 -25.14 -5.18 17.84
N LEU A 370 -25.05 -3.95 18.32
CA LEU A 370 -25.54 -2.76 17.63
C LEU A 370 -24.38 -1.96 17.02
N ASP A 371 -24.43 -1.70 15.71
CA ASP A 371 -23.42 -0.96 14.95
C ASP A 371 -24.05 0.22 14.19
N PHE A 372 -24.58 1.20 14.94
CA PHE A 372 -25.19 2.40 14.35
C PHE A 372 -24.11 3.47 14.17
N LEU A 373 -23.66 3.69 12.93
CA LEU A 373 -22.52 4.57 12.63
C LEU A 373 -22.76 6.04 12.99
N GLU A 374 -24.01 6.52 12.86
CA GLU A 374 -24.42 7.89 13.24
C GLU A 374 -24.89 7.99 14.70
N VAL A 375 -24.79 6.92 15.50
CA VAL A 375 -25.22 6.80 16.92
C VAL A 375 -26.66 7.23 17.25
N HIS A 376 -27.42 7.74 16.28
CA HIS A 376 -28.80 8.18 16.44
C HIS A 376 -29.70 7.00 16.82
N GLY A 377 -30.54 7.18 17.84
CA GLY A 377 -31.42 6.12 18.34
C GLY A 377 -30.70 4.95 19.01
N LEU A 378 -29.36 4.98 19.14
CA LEU A 378 -28.57 3.88 19.69
C LEU A 378 -28.94 3.58 21.15
N GLN A 379 -29.11 4.61 21.99
CA GLN A 379 -29.53 4.42 23.39
C GLN A 379 -30.90 3.72 23.48
N ALA A 380 -31.88 4.18 22.71
CA ALA A 380 -33.21 3.56 22.68
C ALA A 380 -33.15 2.12 22.15
N ALA A 381 -32.29 1.82 21.18
CA ALA A 381 -32.08 0.45 20.70
C ALA A 381 -31.42 -0.44 21.76
N VAL A 382 -30.45 0.09 22.53
CA VAL A 382 -29.85 -0.62 23.67
C VAL A 382 -30.90 -0.98 24.72
N GLU A 383 -31.76 -0.03 25.09
CA GLU A 383 -32.86 -0.25 26.04
C GLU A 383 -33.86 -1.30 25.53
N ARG A 384 -34.22 -1.25 24.24
CA ARG A 384 -35.14 -2.23 23.62
C ARG A 384 -34.56 -3.65 23.61
N VAL A 385 -33.30 -3.81 23.19
CA VAL A 385 -32.62 -5.13 23.18
C VAL A 385 -32.51 -5.69 24.59
N ARG A 386 -32.20 -4.86 25.60
CA ARG A 386 -32.17 -5.32 27.00
C ARG A 386 -33.55 -5.73 27.49
N SER A 387 -34.58 -4.97 27.12
CA SER A 387 -35.97 -5.26 27.50
C SER A 387 -36.51 -6.55 26.90
N SER A 388 -35.94 -7.03 25.78
CA SER A 388 -36.24 -8.36 25.21
C SER A 388 -35.49 -9.51 25.91
N GLY A 389 -34.71 -9.22 26.97
CA GLY A 389 -33.97 -10.21 27.75
C GLY A 389 -32.68 -10.69 27.07
N LYS A 390 -32.23 -10.01 26.01
CA LYS A 390 -31.01 -10.35 25.26
C LYS A 390 -29.83 -9.56 25.80
N ARG A 391 -28.62 -10.14 25.75
CA ARG A 391 -27.39 -9.38 25.97
C ARG A 391 -27.20 -8.38 24.84
N VAL A 392 -26.84 -7.16 25.17
CA VAL A 392 -26.54 -6.12 24.18
C VAL A 392 -25.05 -5.79 24.17
N CYS A 393 -24.46 -5.90 22.99
CA CYS A 393 -23.11 -5.43 22.72
C CYS A 393 -23.18 -4.19 21.82
N VAL A 394 -22.32 -3.20 22.01
CA VAL A 394 -22.30 -2.01 21.15
C VAL A 394 -20.95 -1.86 20.46
N ALA A 395 -20.97 -1.68 19.15
CA ALA A 395 -19.78 -1.51 18.34
C ALA A 395 -19.25 -0.07 18.42
N THR A 396 -18.02 0.08 18.90
CA THR A 396 -17.32 1.38 19.06
C THR A 396 -16.75 1.88 17.72
N PRO A 397 -16.41 3.16 17.51
CA PRO A 397 -15.91 3.63 16.22
C PRO A 397 -14.58 2.97 15.83
N ARG A 398 -14.36 2.74 14.53
CA ARG A 398 -13.10 2.18 14.00
C ARG A 398 -11.94 3.17 14.06
N VAL A 399 -12.23 4.46 13.89
CA VAL A 399 -11.25 5.53 13.83
C VAL A 399 -11.61 6.57 14.88
N LEU A 400 -10.68 6.82 15.81
CA LEU A 400 -10.74 7.90 16.78
C LEU A 400 -9.69 8.94 16.44
N LYS A 401 -10.11 10.19 16.27
CA LYS A 401 -9.22 11.34 16.08
C LYS A 401 -8.89 11.98 17.43
N PRO A 402 -7.78 12.74 17.54
CA PRO A 402 -7.51 13.55 18.73
C PRO A 402 -8.70 14.46 19.07
N ASN A 403 -9.01 14.64 20.35
CA ASN A 403 -10.13 15.42 20.88
C ASN A 403 -11.53 14.78 20.71
N GLU A 404 -11.63 13.50 20.33
CA GLU A 404 -12.88 12.75 20.27
C GLU A 404 -13.17 11.95 21.57
N GLU A 405 -12.58 12.33 22.72
CA GLU A 405 -12.71 11.61 23.99
C GLU A 405 -14.13 11.62 24.57
N ARG A 406 -15.00 12.49 24.04
CA ARG A 406 -16.42 12.48 24.39
C ARG A 406 -17.12 11.23 23.86
N LEU A 407 -16.62 10.62 22.79
CA LEU A 407 -17.24 9.44 22.17
C LEU A 407 -17.20 8.23 23.11
N TRP A 408 -16.04 7.86 23.65
CA TRP A 408 -15.98 6.68 24.53
C TRP A 408 -16.75 6.89 25.85
N ARG A 409 -16.84 8.12 26.36
CA ARG A 409 -17.72 8.45 27.50
C ARG A 409 -19.19 8.19 27.18
N PHE A 410 -19.62 8.56 25.97
CA PHE A 410 -20.98 8.27 25.49
C PHE A 410 -21.25 6.76 25.48
N TYR A 411 -20.33 5.95 24.92
CA TYR A 411 -20.49 4.49 24.89
C TYR A 411 -20.58 3.85 26.29
N LEU A 412 -19.83 4.36 27.27
CA LEU A 412 -19.91 3.87 28.66
C LEU A 412 -21.25 4.17 29.33
N ARG A 413 -21.93 5.27 28.94
CA ARG A 413 -23.24 5.65 29.49
C ARG A 413 -24.43 4.93 28.87
N LEU A 414 -24.23 4.22 27.74
CA LEU A 414 -25.32 3.49 27.08
C LEU A 414 -25.87 2.35 27.95
N GLY A 415 -25.10 1.87 28.94
CA GLY A 415 -25.50 0.71 29.74
C GLY A 415 -25.49 -0.59 28.92
N ALA A 416 -24.55 -0.72 27.98
CA ALA A 416 -24.36 -1.95 27.24
C ALA A 416 -23.67 -3.03 28.09
N ASP A 417 -23.99 -4.31 27.87
CA ASP A 417 -23.35 -5.43 28.59
C ASP A 417 -21.92 -5.67 28.11
N ALA A 418 -21.62 -5.30 26.86
CA ALA A 418 -20.31 -5.40 26.25
C ALA A 418 -20.05 -4.29 25.22
N LEU A 419 -18.78 -3.98 24.98
CA LEU A 419 -18.33 -3.14 23.87
C LEU A 419 -17.51 -3.97 22.87
N LEU A 420 -17.90 -3.89 21.59
CA LEU A 420 -17.09 -4.39 20.49
C LEU A 420 -16.08 -3.31 20.09
N VAL A 421 -14.85 -3.49 20.56
CA VAL A 421 -13.73 -2.56 20.46
C VAL A 421 -13.05 -2.71 19.09
N ARG A 422 -13.02 -1.60 18.36
CA ARG A 422 -12.54 -1.55 16.97
C ARG A 422 -11.21 -0.81 16.78
N SER A 423 -10.63 -0.27 17.86
CA SER A 423 -9.36 0.45 17.88
C SER A 423 -8.48 -0.01 19.04
N THR A 424 -7.20 -0.29 18.79
CA THR A 424 -6.22 -0.66 19.83
C THR A 424 -5.94 0.49 20.80
N GLY A 425 -6.00 1.74 20.32
CA GLY A 425 -5.92 2.92 21.18
C GLY A 425 -7.08 2.97 22.16
N LEU A 426 -8.32 2.71 21.68
CA LEU A 426 -9.49 2.64 22.56
C LEU A 426 -9.41 1.47 23.55
N LEU A 427 -8.95 0.30 23.09
CA LEU A 427 -8.75 -0.87 23.96
C LEU A 427 -7.81 -0.54 25.11
N ARG A 428 -6.67 0.11 24.82
CA ARG A 428 -5.72 0.56 25.84
C ARG A 428 -6.39 1.51 26.83
N THR A 429 -7.07 2.55 26.34
CA THR A 429 -7.78 3.50 27.20
C THR A 429 -8.80 2.81 28.10
N LEU A 430 -9.68 1.97 27.55
CA LEU A 430 -10.71 1.26 28.35
C LEU A 430 -10.09 0.27 29.36
N THR A 431 -8.98 -0.37 29.00
CA THR A 431 -8.25 -1.28 29.90
C THR A 431 -7.61 -0.53 31.05
N GLN A 432 -6.90 0.58 30.78
CA GLN A 432 -6.32 1.44 31.83
C GLN A 432 -7.39 1.99 32.77
N LEU A 433 -8.54 2.42 32.22
CA LEU A 433 -9.68 2.89 32.98
C LEU A 433 -10.27 1.78 33.88
N ARG A 434 -10.42 0.57 33.36
CA ARG A 434 -10.88 -0.60 34.14
C ARG A 434 -9.91 -0.96 35.25
N ASP A 435 -8.61 -0.89 34.98
CA ASP A 435 -7.56 -1.34 35.89
C ASP A 435 -7.12 -0.23 36.89
N GLY A 436 -7.75 0.95 36.83
CA GLY A 436 -7.46 2.08 37.73
C GLY A 436 -6.10 2.75 37.49
N VAL A 437 -5.47 2.49 36.34
CA VAL A 437 -4.16 3.05 35.97
C VAL A 437 -4.39 4.38 35.24
N ALA A 438 -4.19 5.50 35.95
CA ALA A 438 -4.32 6.83 35.34
C ALA A 438 -3.27 7.05 34.24
N GLU A 439 -3.70 7.46 33.04
CA GLU A 439 -2.79 8.14 32.10
C GLU A 439 -2.54 9.58 32.56
N PRO A 440 -1.36 10.16 32.27
CA PRO A 440 -1.06 11.58 32.55
C PRO A 440 -2.00 12.57 31.84
N THR A 441 -2.74 12.11 30.83
CA THR A 441 -3.61 12.91 29.94
C THR A 441 -5.10 12.65 30.17
N ALA A 442 -5.46 11.71 31.05
CA ALA A 442 -6.86 11.48 31.38
C ALA A 442 -7.38 12.62 32.25
N ASP A 443 -8.46 13.26 31.80
CA ASP A 443 -9.23 14.25 32.54
C ASP A 443 -9.54 13.72 33.96
N ALA A 444 -9.03 14.39 34.99
CA ALA A 444 -9.14 13.98 36.39
C ALA A 444 -10.59 13.71 36.82
N ALA A 445 -11.57 14.36 36.19
CA ALA A 445 -12.99 14.13 36.42
C ALA A 445 -13.45 12.72 36.02
N VAL A 446 -12.84 12.11 35.00
CA VAL A 446 -13.20 10.75 34.56
C VAL A 446 -12.60 9.70 35.48
N ALA A 447 -11.34 9.87 35.86
CA ALA A 447 -10.70 9.00 36.84
C ALA A 447 -11.50 8.98 38.15
N ALA A 448 -12.02 10.15 38.57
CA ALA A 448 -12.92 10.28 39.70
C ALA A 448 -14.28 9.59 39.49
N ALA A 449 -14.94 9.76 38.33
CA ALA A 449 -16.24 9.15 38.03
C ALA A 449 -16.20 7.62 37.92
N ILE A 450 -15.07 7.05 37.46
CA ILE A 450 -14.86 5.59 37.48
C ILE A 450 -14.58 5.13 38.92
N ALA A 451 -13.77 5.88 39.67
CA ALA A 451 -13.48 5.56 41.07
C ALA A 451 -14.71 5.67 41.99
N SER A 452 -15.72 6.48 41.63
CA SER A 452 -17.00 6.60 42.33
C SER A 452 -18.07 5.60 41.88
N ASP A 453 -17.72 4.64 41.01
CA ASP A 453 -18.63 3.63 40.43
C ASP A 453 -19.77 4.23 39.57
N GLU A 454 -19.66 5.51 39.17
CA GLU A 454 -20.63 6.16 38.28
C GLU A 454 -20.47 5.72 36.81
N LEU A 455 -19.27 5.28 36.42
CA LEU A 455 -18.95 4.81 35.07
C LEU A 455 -18.21 3.48 35.12
N ARG A 456 -18.91 2.38 34.81
CA ARG A 456 -18.31 1.03 34.73
C ARG A 456 -17.93 0.68 33.30
N VAL A 457 -16.69 0.20 33.10
CA VAL A 457 -16.26 -0.39 31.83
C VAL A 457 -16.91 -1.78 31.69
N PRO A 458 -17.77 -2.01 30.67
CA PRO A 458 -18.40 -3.32 30.46
C PRO A 458 -17.40 -4.32 29.88
N GLU A 459 -17.86 -5.55 29.61
CA GLU A 459 -17.04 -6.58 28.96
C GLU A 459 -16.50 -6.08 27.61
N LEU A 460 -15.20 -6.27 27.36
CA LEU A 460 -14.56 -5.81 26.11
C LEU A 460 -14.39 -6.97 25.13
N ARG A 461 -14.70 -6.72 23.86
CA ARG A 461 -14.54 -7.70 22.77
C ARG A 461 -13.77 -7.09 21.63
N GLY A 462 -12.84 -7.84 21.06
CA GLY A 462 -12.04 -7.38 19.92
C GLY A 462 -12.73 -7.65 18.60
N ASP A 463 -12.85 -6.63 17.77
CA ASP A 463 -13.34 -6.75 16.40
C ASP A 463 -12.23 -7.12 15.41
N ALA A 464 -12.62 -7.56 14.21
CA ALA A 464 -11.71 -7.85 13.11
C ALA A 464 -10.82 -6.64 12.74
N SER A 465 -11.27 -5.40 12.99
CA SER A 465 -10.48 -4.19 12.73
C SER A 465 -9.27 -4.00 13.64
N LEU A 466 -9.10 -4.84 14.67
CA LEU A 466 -7.85 -4.90 15.45
C LEU A 466 -6.69 -5.57 14.69
N ASN A 467 -6.95 -6.06 13.46
CA ASN A 467 -5.96 -6.61 12.53
C ASN A 467 -5.16 -7.80 13.10
N VAL A 468 -5.83 -8.66 13.87
CA VAL A 468 -5.22 -9.88 14.40
C VAL A 468 -5.11 -10.94 13.30
N ALA A 469 -3.87 -11.21 12.89
CA ALA A 469 -3.57 -12.18 11.82
C ALA A 469 -2.68 -13.35 12.28
N ASN A 470 -2.21 -13.40 13.54
CA ASN A 470 -1.31 -14.44 14.03
C ASN A 470 -1.48 -14.72 15.53
N VAL A 471 -0.87 -15.81 15.99
CA VAL A 471 -1.01 -16.30 17.38
C VAL A 471 -0.47 -15.34 18.42
N LEU A 472 0.59 -14.58 18.10
CA LEU A 472 1.21 -13.63 19.03
C LEU A 472 0.28 -12.45 19.28
N SER A 473 -0.27 -11.85 18.22
CA SER A 473 -1.22 -10.75 18.36
C SER A 473 -2.54 -11.20 19.00
N ALA A 474 -3.03 -12.39 18.67
CA ALA A 474 -4.22 -12.95 19.31
C ALA A 474 -4.03 -13.14 20.81
N SER A 475 -2.94 -13.80 21.21
CA SER A 475 -2.61 -14.05 22.61
C SER A 475 -2.40 -12.75 23.39
N LEU A 476 -1.67 -11.80 22.82
CA LEU A 476 -1.43 -10.49 23.44
C LEU A 476 -2.75 -9.78 23.74
N LEU A 477 -3.63 -9.62 22.74
CA LEU A 477 -4.87 -8.87 22.93
C LEU A 477 -5.88 -9.60 23.83
N LEU A 478 -5.94 -10.93 23.79
CA LEU A 478 -6.73 -11.71 24.75
C LEU A 478 -6.21 -11.53 26.19
N SER A 479 -4.89 -11.41 26.37
CA SER A 479 -4.26 -11.17 27.67
C SER A 479 -4.45 -9.73 28.16
N CYS A 480 -4.71 -8.78 27.27
CA CYS A 480 -5.14 -7.41 27.63
C CYS A 480 -6.59 -7.33 28.14
N GLY A 481 -7.25 -8.48 28.37
CA GLY A 481 -8.56 -8.55 29.00
C GLY A 481 -9.76 -8.41 28.05
N LEU A 482 -9.59 -8.80 26.78
CA LEU A 482 -10.70 -8.98 25.83
C LEU A 482 -11.43 -10.30 26.09
N ALA A 483 -12.68 -10.31 26.52
CA ALA A 483 -13.42 -11.55 26.75
C ALA A 483 -13.56 -12.42 25.48
N ARG A 484 -13.70 -11.77 24.31
CA ARG A 484 -13.83 -12.41 23.00
C ARG A 484 -12.98 -11.68 21.97
N LEU A 485 -12.44 -12.39 20.97
CA LEU A 485 -11.62 -11.80 19.90
C LEU A 485 -12.00 -12.31 18.52
N THR A 486 -12.28 -11.39 17.60
CA THR A 486 -12.51 -11.67 16.17
C THR A 486 -11.21 -11.44 15.39
N PRO A 487 -10.65 -12.44 14.72
CA PRO A 487 -9.48 -12.24 13.84
C PRO A 487 -9.78 -11.36 12.63
N GLY A 488 -8.73 -10.83 12.01
CA GLY A 488 -8.83 -9.95 10.84
C GLY A 488 -9.41 -10.65 9.61
N HIS A 489 -10.10 -9.87 8.76
CA HIS A 489 -10.77 -10.37 7.55
C HIS A 489 -9.81 -10.91 6.47
N ASP A 490 -8.51 -10.64 6.59
CA ASP A 490 -7.49 -11.09 5.63
C ASP A 490 -7.19 -12.60 5.75
N LEU A 491 -7.60 -13.24 6.84
CA LEU A 491 -7.35 -14.67 7.05
C LEU A 491 -8.32 -15.54 6.25
N SER A 492 -7.76 -16.48 5.48
CA SER A 492 -8.54 -17.55 4.87
C SER A 492 -9.10 -18.51 5.92
N GLY A 493 -10.13 -19.29 5.58
CA GLY A 493 -10.71 -20.29 6.50
C GLY A 493 -9.68 -21.30 7.03
N LYS A 494 -8.66 -21.63 6.23
CA LYS A 494 -7.53 -22.48 6.68
C LYS A 494 -6.66 -21.78 7.72
N GLN A 495 -6.38 -20.49 7.53
CA GLN A 495 -5.56 -19.71 8.45
C GLN A 495 -6.28 -19.40 9.75
N LEU A 496 -7.60 -19.16 9.72
CA LEU A 496 -8.42 -19.06 10.94
C LEU A 496 -8.31 -20.33 11.80
N ALA A 497 -8.48 -21.50 11.17
CA ALA A 497 -8.33 -22.77 11.88
C ALA A 497 -6.90 -22.99 12.41
N ALA A 498 -5.87 -22.56 11.66
CA ALA A 498 -4.48 -22.66 12.09
C ALA A 498 -4.16 -21.71 13.26
N LEU A 499 -4.74 -20.50 13.26
CA LEU A 499 -4.63 -19.54 14.35
C LEU A 499 -5.17 -20.13 15.65
N ALA A 500 -6.38 -20.67 15.64
CA ALA A 500 -6.99 -21.27 16.82
C ALA A 500 -6.18 -22.46 17.35
N LYS A 501 -5.72 -23.36 16.47
CA LYS A 501 -4.86 -24.50 16.84
C LYS A 501 -3.49 -24.10 17.40
N GLY A 502 -3.05 -22.87 17.12
CA GLY A 502 -1.78 -22.33 17.63
C GLY A 502 -1.89 -21.64 18.98
N LEU A 503 -3.10 -21.50 19.54
CA LEU A 503 -3.36 -20.94 20.86
C LEU A 503 -3.63 -22.05 21.88
N VAL A 504 -3.51 -21.72 23.17
CA VAL A 504 -3.99 -22.60 24.25
C VAL A 504 -5.53 -22.74 24.20
N PRO A 505 -6.10 -23.88 24.61
CA PRO A 505 -7.54 -24.16 24.48
C PRO A 505 -8.46 -23.07 25.06
N GLU A 506 -8.09 -22.48 26.19
CA GLU A 506 -8.85 -21.41 26.86
C GLU A 506 -8.91 -20.14 26.02
N GLN A 507 -7.82 -19.80 25.32
CA GLN A 507 -7.76 -18.67 24.40
C GLN A 507 -8.47 -18.98 23.09
N ALA A 508 -8.31 -20.18 22.54
CA ALA A 508 -8.99 -20.63 21.32
C ALA A 508 -10.52 -20.58 21.49
N ALA A 509 -11.04 -20.99 22.65
CA ALA A 509 -12.46 -20.94 22.98
C ALA A 509 -13.03 -19.51 23.05
N ARG A 510 -12.19 -18.49 23.19
CA ARG A 510 -12.56 -17.06 23.19
C ARG A 510 -12.54 -16.43 21.80
N LEU A 511 -12.16 -17.18 20.76
CA LEU A 511 -12.20 -16.69 19.40
C LEU A 511 -13.63 -16.65 18.83
N GLU A 512 -13.92 -15.58 18.10
CA GLU A 512 -15.12 -15.38 17.31
C GLU A 512 -14.79 -15.41 15.83
N VAL A 513 -15.67 -16.02 15.02
CA VAL A 513 -15.61 -15.89 13.56
C VAL A 513 -16.85 -15.17 13.06
N VAL A 514 -16.64 -14.21 12.15
CA VAL A 514 -17.74 -13.62 11.39
C VAL A 514 -18.14 -14.60 10.30
N MET A 515 -19.27 -15.27 10.50
CA MET A 515 -19.77 -16.35 9.65
C MET A 515 -20.55 -15.83 8.44
N HIS A 516 -21.14 -14.64 8.54
CA HIS A 516 -21.83 -13.94 7.45
C HIS A 516 -21.49 -12.46 7.51
N GLN A 517 -21.12 -11.85 6.39
CA GLN A 517 -20.84 -10.42 6.33
C GLN A 517 -20.82 -9.90 4.90
N HIS A 518 -21.12 -8.62 4.72
CA HIS A 518 -20.67 -7.87 3.56
C HIS A 518 -19.38 -7.14 3.93
N LEU A 519 -18.29 -7.38 3.18
CA LEU A 519 -17.02 -6.73 3.49
C LEU A 519 -17.09 -5.22 3.21
N PRO A 520 -16.58 -4.35 4.10
CA PRO A 520 -16.39 -2.94 3.78
C PRO A 520 -15.28 -2.81 2.73
N VAL A 521 -15.64 -2.54 1.49
CA VAL A 521 -14.71 -2.49 0.33
C VAL A 521 -14.04 -1.13 0.19
N PHE A 522 -14.68 -0.06 0.66
CA PHE A 522 -14.09 1.28 0.66
C PHE A 522 -14.47 2.06 1.92
N HIS A 523 -13.49 2.76 2.47
CA HIS A 523 -13.68 3.85 3.43
C HIS A 523 -13.22 5.15 2.78
N THR A 524 -14.05 6.18 2.78
CA THR A 524 -13.74 7.45 2.12
C THR A 524 -14.22 8.66 2.93
N GLU A 525 -13.40 9.70 2.99
CA GLU A 525 -13.76 11.01 3.53
C GLU A 525 -14.54 11.85 2.48
N HIS A 526 -14.88 11.27 1.33
CA HIS A 526 -15.82 11.85 0.36
C HIS A 526 -17.24 11.36 0.65
N CYS A 527 -18.06 12.24 1.24
CA CYS A 527 -19.47 11.94 1.50
C CYS A 527 -20.30 11.99 0.22
N VAL A 528 -20.72 10.83 -0.29
CA VAL A 528 -21.55 10.75 -1.51
C VAL A 528 -22.96 11.29 -1.27
N PHE A 529 -23.48 11.17 -0.04
CA PHE A 529 -24.76 11.79 0.34
C PHE A 529 -24.69 13.31 0.17
N CYS A 530 -23.71 13.95 0.81
CA CYS A 530 -23.52 15.39 0.68
C CYS A 530 -23.27 15.80 -0.78
N ARG A 531 -22.46 15.04 -1.52
CA ARG A 531 -22.12 15.35 -2.92
C ARG A 531 -23.33 15.35 -3.86
N PHE A 532 -24.26 14.43 -3.69
CA PHE A 532 -25.33 14.20 -4.66
C PHE A 532 -26.72 14.60 -4.17
N LEU A 533 -26.93 14.72 -2.86
CA LEU A 533 -28.23 14.99 -2.24
C LEU A 533 -28.26 16.33 -1.47
N SER A 534 -27.19 17.13 -1.55
CA SER A 534 -27.09 18.43 -0.86
C SER A 534 -26.26 19.43 -1.67
N GLU A 535 -26.45 20.71 -1.40
CA GLU A 535 -25.61 21.80 -1.90
C GLU A 535 -24.46 22.17 -0.93
N GLY A 536 -24.49 21.64 0.30
CA GLY A 536 -23.46 21.88 1.32
C GLY A 536 -22.12 21.20 1.03
N ASN A 537 -21.09 21.51 1.82
CA ASN A 537 -19.72 21.00 1.62
C ASN A 537 -19.18 20.13 2.75
N SER A 538 -19.87 20.06 3.89
CA SER A 538 -19.42 19.39 5.11
C SER A 538 -20.61 18.99 6.00
N TYR A 539 -20.34 18.28 7.10
CA TYR A 539 -21.34 17.98 8.12
C TYR A 539 -22.00 19.24 8.73
N LYS A 540 -21.41 20.44 8.59
CA LYS A 540 -21.92 21.68 9.19
C LYS A 540 -23.06 22.30 8.40
N ASP A 541 -23.13 22.01 7.10
CA ASP A 541 -23.97 22.72 6.13
C ASP A 541 -24.68 21.78 5.15
N CYS A 542 -24.45 20.45 5.25
CA CYS A 542 -25.06 19.50 4.31
C CYS A 542 -26.55 19.22 4.57
N GLY A 543 -27.08 19.55 5.75
CA GLY A 543 -28.46 19.22 6.13
C GLY A 543 -28.69 17.73 6.43
N HIS A 544 -27.62 16.96 6.63
CA HIS A 544 -27.63 15.54 7.02
C HIS A 544 -28.53 14.63 6.16
N PRO A 545 -28.42 14.64 4.81
CA PRO A 545 -29.23 13.78 3.94
C PRO A 545 -29.03 12.28 4.19
N CYS A 546 -27.91 11.88 4.81
CA CYS A 546 -27.65 10.51 5.22
C CYS A 546 -28.62 9.98 6.29
N GLU A 547 -29.30 10.85 7.05
CA GLU A 547 -30.25 10.42 8.09
C GLU A 547 -31.61 10.02 7.53
N GLN A 548 -31.93 10.47 6.31
CA GLN A 548 -33.27 10.32 5.72
C GLN A 548 -33.27 9.47 4.45
N ASN A 549 -32.09 9.15 3.92
CA ASN A 549 -31.94 8.46 2.64
C ASN A 549 -31.06 7.22 2.82
N THR A 550 -31.46 6.13 2.17
CA THR A 550 -30.58 4.96 1.95
C THR A 550 -29.99 5.08 0.55
N VAL A 551 -28.69 4.92 0.42
CA VAL A 551 -27.97 5.10 -0.86
C VAL A 551 -27.12 3.87 -1.17
N HIS A 552 -27.23 3.40 -2.40
CA HIS A 552 -26.39 2.35 -2.97
C HIS A 552 -25.59 2.89 -4.15
N LEU A 553 -24.37 2.40 -4.31
CA LEU A 553 -23.60 2.57 -5.54
C LEU A 553 -23.78 1.33 -6.41
N ARG A 554 -24.31 1.50 -7.63
CA ARG A 554 -24.45 0.40 -8.57
C ARG A 554 -23.19 0.23 -9.41
N ASP A 555 -22.64 -0.98 -9.44
CA ASP A 555 -21.47 -1.30 -10.25
C ASP A 555 -21.82 -1.57 -11.73
N SER A 556 -20.81 -1.82 -12.57
CA SER A 556 -21.01 -2.14 -13.99
C SER A 556 -21.67 -3.49 -14.25
N SER A 557 -21.71 -4.36 -13.23
CA SER A 557 -22.39 -5.66 -13.26
C SER A 557 -23.84 -5.57 -12.75
N GLY A 558 -24.30 -4.36 -12.38
CA GLY A 558 -25.65 -4.11 -11.86
C GLY A 558 -25.83 -4.43 -10.38
N GLN A 559 -24.75 -4.68 -9.63
CA GLN A 559 -24.79 -5.00 -8.20
C GLN A 559 -24.85 -3.73 -7.34
N ASP A 560 -25.67 -3.75 -6.30
CA ASP A 560 -25.90 -2.62 -5.41
C ASP A 560 -25.00 -2.69 -4.17
N HIS A 561 -24.14 -1.68 -4.01
CA HIS A 561 -23.22 -1.56 -2.89
C HIS A 561 -23.75 -0.54 -1.89
N LEU A 562 -24.26 -0.99 -0.74
CA LEU A 562 -24.75 -0.09 0.32
C LEU A 562 -23.65 0.88 0.76
N VAL A 563 -24.03 2.15 0.89
CA VAL A 563 -23.20 3.19 1.47
C VAL A 563 -23.78 3.63 2.80
N LEU A 564 -22.97 3.60 3.85
CA LEU A 564 -23.32 4.18 5.15
C LEU A 564 -22.38 5.32 5.49
N ALA A 565 -22.92 6.40 6.05
CA ALA A 565 -22.15 7.50 6.61
C ALA A 565 -21.95 7.32 8.13
N ASP A 566 -20.82 7.78 8.64
CA ASP A 566 -20.60 7.96 10.09
C ASP A 566 -20.73 9.45 10.48
N MET A 567 -20.74 9.71 11.79
CA MET A 567 -20.81 11.07 12.37
C MET A 567 -19.77 12.05 11.83
N GLY A 568 -18.67 11.55 11.28
CA GLY A 568 -17.61 12.34 10.66
C GLY A 568 -17.83 12.60 9.16
N CYS A 569 -19.01 12.30 8.61
CA CYS A 569 -19.30 12.28 7.17
C CYS A 569 -18.41 11.32 6.37
N ARG A 570 -17.81 10.30 7.00
CA ARG A 570 -17.02 9.29 6.29
C ARG A 570 -17.97 8.23 5.77
N ASN A 571 -17.79 7.85 4.53
CA ASN A 571 -18.65 6.88 3.89
C ASN A 571 -17.94 5.52 3.85
N THR A 572 -18.65 4.49 4.27
CA THR A 572 -18.27 3.09 4.13
C THR A 572 -19.12 2.46 3.04
N VAL A 573 -18.47 1.96 2.00
CA VAL A 573 -19.12 1.20 0.93
C VAL A 573 -18.95 -0.27 1.22
N PHE A 574 -20.04 -1.02 1.28
CA PHE A 574 -20.03 -2.46 1.51
C PHE A 574 -20.07 -3.23 0.19
N SER A 575 -19.47 -4.41 0.17
CA SER A 575 -19.61 -5.36 -0.94
C SER A 575 -21.08 -5.68 -1.15
N ALA A 576 -21.57 -5.65 -2.40
CA ALA A 576 -22.93 -6.07 -2.73
C ALA A 576 -23.16 -7.55 -2.37
N GLN A 577 -22.14 -8.39 -2.62
CA GLN A 577 -22.21 -9.81 -2.33
C GLN A 577 -21.77 -10.12 -0.90
N ALA A 578 -22.55 -10.97 -0.22
CA ALA A 578 -22.21 -11.48 1.10
C ALA A 578 -21.04 -12.48 1.04
N GLN A 579 -20.23 -12.50 2.08
CA GLN A 579 -19.21 -13.51 2.35
C GLN A 579 -19.68 -14.42 3.47
N SER A 580 -19.58 -15.74 3.27
CA SER A 580 -20.00 -16.73 4.26
C SER A 580 -18.93 -17.77 4.59
N ALA A 581 -18.79 -18.09 5.88
CA ALA A 581 -17.87 -19.10 6.40
C ALA A 581 -18.48 -20.50 6.54
N LEU A 582 -19.71 -20.73 6.06
CA LEU A 582 -20.43 -22.01 6.19
C LEU A 582 -19.58 -23.23 5.85
N GLN A 583 -18.82 -23.16 4.75
CA GLN A 583 -18.01 -24.28 4.28
C GLN A 583 -16.85 -24.65 5.24
N PHE A 584 -16.52 -23.76 6.17
CA PHE A 584 -15.45 -23.95 7.15
C PHE A 584 -15.98 -24.25 8.56
N VAL A 585 -17.30 -24.21 8.81
CA VAL A 585 -17.90 -24.40 10.13
C VAL A 585 -17.40 -25.66 10.84
N PRO A 586 -17.43 -26.88 10.24
CA PRO A 586 -16.92 -28.08 10.91
C PRO A 586 -15.46 -27.94 11.36
N ARG A 587 -14.63 -27.35 10.49
CA ARG A 587 -13.20 -27.17 10.73
C ARG A 587 -12.93 -26.11 11.80
N LEU A 588 -13.75 -25.07 11.88
CA LEU A 588 -13.60 -24.01 12.87
C LEU A 588 -14.03 -24.49 14.26
N ILE A 589 -15.12 -25.26 14.35
CA ILE A 589 -15.54 -25.91 15.60
C ILE A 589 -14.44 -26.84 16.13
N ASP A 590 -13.91 -27.72 15.26
CA ASP A 590 -12.79 -28.62 15.56
C ASP A 590 -11.53 -27.86 16.00
N ALA A 591 -11.26 -26.70 15.40
CA ALA A 591 -10.12 -25.87 15.74
C ALA A 591 -10.26 -25.12 17.09
N GLY A 592 -11.46 -25.11 17.69
CA GLY A 592 -11.70 -24.50 19.01
C GLY A 592 -12.63 -23.28 19.01
N TYR A 593 -13.12 -22.81 17.86
CA TYR A 593 -14.07 -21.69 17.84
C TYR A 593 -15.39 -22.06 18.52
N ARG A 594 -15.92 -21.12 19.30
CA ARG A 594 -17.21 -21.26 19.99
C ARG A 594 -18.21 -20.16 19.67
N PHE A 595 -17.76 -19.02 19.15
CA PHE A 595 -18.61 -17.89 18.83
C PHE A 595 -18.66 -17.64 17.33
N PHE A 596 -19.88 -17.54 16.80
CA PHE A 596 -20.16 -17.35 15.39
C PHE A 596 -21.05 -16.12 15.20
N ARG A 597 -20.48 -15.03 14.71
CA ARG A 597 -21.21 -13.77 14.51
C ARG A 597 -21.77 -13.66 13.10
N ILE A 598 -23.04 -13.29 13.00
CA ILE A 598 -23.70 -12.92 11.74
C ILE A 598 -23.75 -11.40 11.67
N GLU A 599 -23.20 -10.79 10.64
CA GLU A 599 -23.27 -9.34 10.45
C GLU A 599 -24.25 -8.97 9.35
N LEU A 600 -25.34 -8.32 9.74
CA LEU A 600 -26.33 -7.77 8.82
C LEU A 600 -25.85 -6.39 8.35
N VAL A 601 -26.01 -6.12 7.07
CA VAL A 601 -25.67 -4.85 6.42
C VAL A 601 -26.91 -4.33 5.70
N ASP A 602 -27.27 -4.97 4.61
CA ASP A 602 -28.30 -4.50 3.68
C ASP A 602 -29.51 -5.44 3.61
N GLU A 603 -29.49 -6.52 4.41
CA GLU A 603 -30.58 -7.47 4.54
C GLU A 603 -31.77 -6.80 5.26
N PRO A 604 -32.98 -6.86 4.68
CA PRO A 604 -34.16 -6.25 5.28
C PRO A 604 -34.67 -7.07 6.48
N ALA A 605 -35.40 -6.40 7.37
CA ALA A 605 -35.79 -6.93 8.69
C ALA A 605 -36.64 -8.23 8.60
N ASP A 606 -37.44 -8.39 7.55
CA ASP A 606 -38.25 -9.58 7.29
C ASP A 606 -37.41 -10.81 6.93
N GLN A 607 -36.19 -10.62 6.43
CA GLN A 607 -35.26 -11.71 6.08
C GLN A 607 -34.40 -12.18 7.25
N VAL A 608 -34.29 -11.38 8.32
CA VAL A 608 -33.41 -11.63 9.48
C VAL A 608 -33.68 -12.98 10.12
N SER A 609 -34.95 -13.31 10.36
CA SER A 609 -35.34 -14.58 10.99
C SER A 609 -34.93 -15.78 10.13
N SER A 610 -35.30 -15.77 8.84
CA SER A 610 -34.97 -16.85 7.90
C SER A 610 -33.46 -17.07 7.78
N LEU A 611 -32.69 -15.98 7.70
CA LEU A 611 -31.23 -16.04 7.61
C LEU A 611 -30.61 -16.65 8.87
N LEU A 612 -31.01 -16.17 10.05
CA LEU A 612 -30.48 -16.66 11.33
C LEU A 612 -30.86 -18.13 11.60
N GLU A 613 -32.08 -18.54 11.28
CA GLU A 613 -32.52 -19.95 11.37
C GLU A 613 -31.75 -20.86 10.40
N GLY A 614 -31.42 -20.35 9.20
CA GLY A 614 -30.53 -21.04 8.26
C GLY A 614 -29.16 -21.32 8.88
N TYR A 615 -28.55 -20.30 9.48
CA TYR A 615 -27.25 -20.44 10.13
C TYR A 615 -27.29 -21.31 11.38
N ALA A 616 -28.31 -21.18 12.23
CA ALA A 616 -28.48 -22.03 13.42
C ALA A 616 -28.61 -23.51 13.04
N ARG A 617 -29.40 -23.81 12.01
CA ARG A 617 -29.50 -25.17 11.45
C ARG A 617 -28.17 -25.69 10.91
N ALA A 618 -27.42 -24.88 10.18
CA ALA A 618 -26.10 -25.28 9.68
C ALA A 618 -25.08 -25.51 10.80
N LEU A 619 -25.18 -24.77 11.90
CA LEU A 619 -24.29 -24.92 13.06
C LEU A 619 -24.64 -26.18 13.87
N ALA A 620 -25.93 -26.52 13.98
CA ALA A 620 -26.42 -27.72 14.65
C ALA A 620 -26.17 -29.00 13.81
N ASP A 621 -26.37 -28.91 12.49
CA ASP A 621 -26.13 -30.00 11.53
C ASP A 621 -25.32 -29.47 10.33
N PRO A 622 -23.99 -29.65 10.34
CA PRO A 622 -23.13 -29.18 9.26
C PRO A 622 -23.38 -29.85 7.89
N SER A 623 -24.17 -30.93 7.82
CA SER A 623 -24.59 -31.48 6.52
C SER A 623 -25.50 -30.51 5.74
N GLN A 624 -26.19 -29.61 6.46
CA GLN A 624 -27.09 -28.59 5.91
C GLN A 624 -26.35 -27.39 5.30
N CYS A 625 -25.03 -27.26 5.49
CA CYS A 625 -24.27 -26.10 5.02
C CYS A 625 -24.45 -25.84 3.50
N ARG A 626 -24.62 -26.90 2.68
CA ARG A 626 -24.82 -26.76 1.24
C ARG A 626 -26.18 -26.15 0.89
N ASP A 627 -27.23 -26.55 1.60
CA ASP A 627 -28.59 -26.07 1.35
C ASP A 627 -28.75 -24.63 1.85
N VAL A 628 -28.18 -24.33 3.02
CA VAL A 628 -28.12 -22.96 3.55
C VAL A 628 -27.32 -22.05 2.62
N TRP A 629 -26.19 -22.51 2.07
CA TRP A 629 -25.46 -21.75 1.05
C TRP A 629 -26.31 -21.45 -0.19
N ALA A 630 -27.14 -22.39 -0.65
CA ALA A 630 -28.02 -22.16 -1.78
C ALA A 630 -29.12 -21.14 -1.46
N MET A 631 -29.69 -21.20 -0.25
CA MET A 631 -30.67 -20.21 0.24
C MET A 631 -30.06 -18.80 0.29
N LEU A 632 -28.84 -18.64 0.80
CA LEU A 632 -28.17 -17.34 0.89
C LEU A 632 -27.98 -16.64 -0.46
N LYS A 633 -27.93 -17.40 -1.58
CA LYS A 633 -27.85 -16.78 -2.91
C LYS A 633 -29.10 -15.97 -3.28
N ALA A 634 -30.23 -16.27 -2.66
CA ALA A 634 -31.52 -15.66 -2.96
C ALA A 634 -31.92 -14.58 -1.93
N VAL A 635 -31.11 -14.35 -0.89
CA VAL A 635 -31.38 -13.28 0.09
C VAL A 635 -31.33 -11.93 -0.64
N PRO A 636 -32.41 -11.13 -0.55
CA PRO A 636 -32.48 -9.84 -1.21
C PRO A 636 -31.75 -8.75 -0.40
N ASP A 637 -31.27 -7.75 -1.11
CA ASP A 637 -30.90 -6.45 -0.55
C ASP A 637 -32.13 -5.58 -0.26
N ALA A 638 -31.91 -4.38 0.28
CA ALA A 638 -32.97 -3.42 0.57
C ALA A 638 -33.73 -2.95 -0.69
N ASN A 639 -33.19 -3.16 -1.89
CA ASN A 639 -33.83 -2.85 -3.18
C ASN A 639 -34.55 -4.06 -3.80
N GLY A 640 -34.51 -5.23 -3.14
CA GLY A 640 -35.12 -6.47 -3.62
C GLY A 640 -34.27 -7.28 -4.60
N ASN A 641 -33.00 -6.91 -4.85
CA ASN A 641 -32.11 -7.67 -5.71
C ASN A 641 -31.38 -8.76 -4.92
N ALA A 642 -31.18 -9.93 -5.53
CA ALA A 642 -30.43 -11.01 -4.89
C ALA A 642 -28.95 -10.61 -4.67
N GLN A 643 -28.51 -10.59 -3.43
CA GLN A 643 -27.15 -10.21 -3.04
C GLN A 643 -26.10 -11.25 -3.49
N GLY A 644 -26.49 -12.52 -3.52
CA GLY A 644 -25.58 -13.63 -3.72
C GLY A 644 -24.66 -13.89 -2.52
N VAL A 645 -23.86 -14.95 -2.60
CA VAL A 645 -22.89 -15.32 -1.56
C VAL A 645 -21.59 -15.85 -2.15
N THR A 646 -20.47 -15.52 -1.51
CA THR A 646 -19.11 -15.94 -1.88
C THR A 646 -18.29 -16.36 -0.68
N LEU A 647 -17.15 -17.01 -0.94
CA LEU A 647 -16.14 -17.25 0.08
C LEU A 647 -15.27 -16.01 0.31
N GLY A 648 -15.18 -15.10 -0.68
CA GLY A 648 -14.33 -13.92 -0.61
C GLY A 648 -12.92 -14.22 -0.10
N SER A 649 -12.50 -13.55 0.98
CA SER A 649 -11.19 -13.73 1.61
C SER A 649 -11.00 -15.08 2.30
N LEU A 650 -12.07 -15.81 2.63
CA LEU A 650 -11.99 -17.13 3.26
C LEU A 650 -11.44 -18.20 2.33
N ARG A 651 -11.43 -17.95 1.02
CA ARG A 651 -10.86 -18.87 0.03
C ARG A 651 -9.35 -18.83 0.08
N SER A 652 -8.71 -19.97 0.35
CA SER A 652 -7.27 -20.12 0.13
C SER A 652 -7.00 -20.18 -1.38
N LYS A 653 -6.52 -19.07 -1.96
CA LYS A 653 -5.89 -19.08 -3.28
C LYS A 653 -4.39 -19.30 -3.10
N ALA A 654 -3.78 -20.11 -3.95
CA ALA A 654 -2.32 -20.07 -4.07
C ALA A 654 -1.93 -18.64 -4.50
N GLU A 655 -0.82 -18.12 -3.95
CA GLU A 655 -0.26 -16.88 -4.49
C GLU A 655 -0.06 -17.08 -5.99
N MET A 656 -0.61 -16.17 -6.79
CA MET A 656 -0.34 -16.17 -8.22
C MET A 656 1.16 -16.00 -8.39
N GLN A 657 1.79 -16.89 -9.16
CA GLN A 657 3.21 -16.73 -9.44
C GLN A 657 3.41 -15.36 -10.11
N ARG A 658 4.53 -14.69 -9.82
CA ARG A 658 4.82 -13.37 -10.40
C ARG A 658 4.76 -13.38 -11.93
N SER A 659 5.06 -14.53 -12.55
CA SER A 659 4.93 -14.80 -14.00
C SER A 659 3.48 -14.80 -14.52
N GLU A 660 2.50 -15.07 -13.67
CA GLU A 660 1.07 -15.15 -14.01
C GLU A 660 0.31 -13.87 -13.65
N MET A 661 0.91 -12.97 -12.87
CA MET A 661 0.35 -11.64 -12.61
C MET A 661 0.29 -10.84 -13.92
N LYS A 662 -0.79 -10.07 -14.12
CA LYS A 662 -0.87 -9.14 -15.25
C LYS A 662 0.41 -8.29 -15.26
N PRO A 663 1.18 -8.26 -16.34
CA PRO A 663 2.37 -7.43 -16.42
C PRO A 663 1.95 -6.00 -16.10
N THR A 664 2.59 -5.41 -15.09
CA THR A 664 2.45 -3.98 -14.84
C THR A 664 2.87 -3.21 -16.09
N LYS A 665 2.33 -2.01 -16.31
CA LYS A 665 2.76 -1.15 -17.43
C LYS A 665 4.29 -0.98 -17.50
N ALA A 666 4.98 -1.10 -16.37
CA ALA A 666 6.44 -1.12 -16.28
C ALA A 666 7.06 -2.37 -16.92
N SER A 667 6.55 -3.57 -16.65
CA SER A 667 7.06 -4.82 -17.28
C SER A 667 6.80 -4.92 -18.78
N GLY A 668 5.81 -4.19 -19.32
CA GLY A 668 5.60 -4.08 -20.77
C GLY A 668 6.77 -3.39 -21.51
N LEU A 669 7.55 -2.55 -20.81
CA LEU A 669 8.72 -1.88 -21.36
C LEU A 669 9.93 -2.83 -21.47
N GLU A 670 10.07 -3.80 -20.57
CA GLU A 670 11.13 -4.83 -20.63
C GLU A 670 10.89 -5.84 -21.76
N SER A 671 9.64 -6.23 -22.00
CA SER A 671 9.28 -7.10 -23.14
C SER A 671 9.48 -6.42 -24.51
N MET A 672 9.50 -5.08 -24.58
CA MET A 672 9.88 -4.36 -25.80
C MET A 672 11.40 -4.36 -26.05
N GLN A 673 12.24 -4.57 -25.03
CA GLN A 673 13.69 -4.70 -25.23
C GLN A 673 14.05 -6.02 -25.92
N SER A 674 13.36 -7.13 -25.60
CA SER A 674 13.68 -8.42 -26.22
C SER A 674 13.16 -8.59 -27.67
N MET A 675 12.39 -7.63 -28.19
CA MET A 675 11.97 -7.61 -29.60
C MET A 675 12.87 -6.70 -30.47
N TYR A 676 13.75 -5.92 -29.87
CA TYR A 676 14.67 -5.01 -30.56
C TYR A 676 16.16 -5.36 -30.38
N GLU A 677 16.47 -6.37 -29.56
CA GLU A 677 17.70 -7.17 -29.62
C GLU A 677 17.44 -8.42 -30.47
#